data_AF-A0A0F9ZB46-F1
#
_entry.id   AF-A0A0F9ZB46-F1
#
_cell.length_a   1.000
_cell.length_b   1.000
_cell.length_c   1.000
_cell.angle_alpha   90.00
_cell.angle_beta   90.00
_cell.angle_gamma   90.00
#
_symmetry.space_group_name_H-M   'P 1'
#
loop_
_entity.id
_entity.type
_entity.pdbx_description
1 polymer ?
#
loop_
_entity_poly.entity_id
_entity_poly.type
_entity_poly.pdbx_seq_one_letter_code
_entity_poly.pdbx_strand_id
1 'polypeptide(L)'
;MKKKFLIISILIIFVIGALFFWKSKNGETPYTFAKVQKQDITQTVSVTGTTESDPQIDMQFQTNGKIEKIHVKEGDKIKKGDLIAELENDDLEIKSNASKSNVEYFKALLDKEIAGAKDEDVQIAKIGIDKAQQDLTNSRQELIDLKKLNQEKTAAAELAVSEADIALEKSQSDLEYTTAKKEEDLKDAENKVKNSEIALENSKTSLENTKTSSSQAVTDAYADITPVFSASIVTLKNNLQAVDNILGVDSTTIIDDQKVIYAVKDPSSVHNAKFAYEEAKASLKNLTVKHNAWLGEKKREEVSDLNDEFVKAFESVKSALDKTYYVLESSVSNEQDAGVNTHLKVLKDYISTEIAANNTQYNLLNKAYQAITSSEISEKTNINAAETTVDQKQSDYDNAKSNLALLKINSDNNIKNAKIDLENKKEKLKQAQQKLQESNVNAEKSENELNASIALKEVAVKNAQANFNQIIADPRAVDLRSLQANVSKAQSEAENANYILEQTYLRSPIDGQVVKINKDIGENITSAEVFTVVNSESVLIKANVSETDIGKIKLNDKAIMTFDAFDFNEEFEGTVVQVAPAETVIEGVIYYETKISFENKPNREVKTGMTANLKINTAFKEGVLAVPLRAIKYDKDKTYVLILKDGKEAEREIITGIEGDQYVEVVSGLEEGEEIITFVETEYKL
;
A
#
# COMPACT_ATOMS: atom_id res chain seq x y z
N MET A 1 147.11 -12.46 -118.03
CA MET A 1 145.79 -12.23 -118.65
C MET A 1 144.86 -13.45 -118.55
N LYS A 2 144.53 -13.93 -117.34
CA LYS A 2 143.54 -15.02 -117.13
C LYS A 2 142.54 -14.73 -115.99
N LYS A 3 142.43 -13.45 -115.59
CA LYS A 3 141.56 -12.94 -114.51
C LYS A 3 140.18 -12.43 -114.98
N LYS A 4 139.80 -12.58 -116.27
CA LYS A 4 138.52 -12.05 -116.81
C LYS A 4 137.51 -13.11 -117.32
N PHE A 5 137.88 -14.40 -117.43
CA PHE A 5 136.99 -15.44 -117.98
C PHE A 5 136.24 -16.28 -116.92
N LEU A 6 136.77 -16.40 -115.69
CA LEU A 6 136.18 -17.27 -114.66
C LEU A 6 134.98 -16.62 -113.92
N ILE A 7 134.92 -15.28 -113.90
CA ILE A 7 133.81 -14.50 -113.33
C ILE A 7 132.52 -14.66 -114.17
N ILE A 8 132.64 -14.96 -115.47
CA ILE A 8 131.49 -15.18 -116.36
C ILE A 8 130.89 -16.58 -116.15
N SER A 9 131.70 -17.59 -115.79
CA SER A 9 131.21 -18.93 -115.41
C SER A 9 130.46 -18.92 -114.07
N ILE A 10 130.82 -18.01 -113.16
CA ILE A 10 130.12 -17.82 -111.87
C ILE A 10 128.71 -17.24 -112.07
N LEU A 11 128.49 -16.41 -113.09
CA LEU A 11 127.17 -15.81 -113.32
C LEU A 11 126.18 -16.78 -113.99
N ILE A 12 126.65 -17.62 -114.93
CA ILE A 12 125.78 -18.54 -115.68
C ILE A 12 125.30 -19.71 -114.82
N ILE A 13 126.13 -20.23 -113.92
CA ILE A 13 125.72 -21.33 -113.01
C ILE A 13 124.69 -20.82 -111.98
N PHE A 14 124.78 -19.56 -111.56
CA PHE A 14 123.78 -18.95 -110.68
C PHE A 14 122.44 -18.74 -111.41
N VAL A 15 122.47 -18.38 -112.70
CA VAL A 15 121.26 -18.20 -113.52
C VAL A 15 120.60 -19.56 -113.86
N ILE A 16 121.35 -20.64 -114.02
CA ILE A 16 120.79 -22.00 -114.25
C ILE A 16 120.24 -22.62 -112.96
N GLY A 17 120.85 -22.35 -111.79
CA GLY A 17 120.30 -22.79 -110.50
C GLY A 17 119.03 -22.04 -110.08
N ALA A 18 118.96 -20.72 -110.35
CA ALA A 18 117.77 -19.92 -110.07
C ALA A 18 116.55 -20.35 -110.92
N LEU A 19 116.75 -21.04 -112.04
CA LEU A 19 115.68 -21.63 -112.85
C LEU A 19 115.18 -22.99 -112.32
N PHE A 20 115.91 -23.67 -111.42
CA PHE A 20 115.42 -24.89 -110.77
C PHE A 20 114.52 -24.62 -109.55
N PHE A 21 114.38 -23.34 -109.16
CA PHE A 21 113.58 -22.90 -108.02
C PHE A 21 112.11 -22.58 -108.36
N TRP A 22 111.54 -23.06 -109.48
CA TRP A 22 110.16 -22.67 -109.83
C TRP A 22 109.21 -23.72 -110.43
N LYS A 23 109.41 -25.03 -110.21
CA LYS A 23 108.35 -26.01 -110.58
C LYS A 23 108.40 -27.36 -109.86
N SER A 24 107.85 -27.44 -108.64
CA SER A 24 106.94 -28.54 -108.20
C SER A 24 106.35 -28.24 -106.82
N LYS A 25 105.02 -28.25 -106.71
CA LYS A 25 104.18 -27.86 -105.57
C LYS A 25 103.09 -28.92 -105.39
N ASN A 26 102.68 -29.17 -104.14
CA ASN A 26 101.50 -29.89 -103.64
C ASN A 26 101.61 -31.42 -103.39
N GLY A 27 101.70 -31.78 -102.10
CA GLY A 27 101.20 -33.03 -101.52
C GLY A 27 100.45 -32.70 -100.24
N GLU A 28 99.18 -33.11 -100.13
CA GLU A 28 98.27 -32.84 -99.01
C GLU A 28 98.43 -33.92 -97.90
N THR A 29 98.42 -33.50 -96.63
CA THR A 29 98.52 -34.37 -95.43
C THR A 29 97.17 -35.06 -95.11
N PRO A 30 97.13 -36.39 -94.87
CA PRO A 30 95.88 -37.10 -94.57
C PRO A 30 95.42 -36.89 -93.10
N TYR A 31 94.13 -36.56 -92.92
CA TYR A 31 93.46 -36.39 -91.62
C TYR A 31 92.44 -37.52 -91.39
N THR A 32 92.33 -38.04 -90.15
CA THR A 32 91.27 -38.98 -89.76
C THR A 32 90.17 -38.27 -89.01
N PHE A 33 88.98 -38.24 -89.61
CA PHE A 33 87.80 -37.60 -89.05
C PHE A 33 86.92 -38.58 -88.29
N ALA A 34 86.30 -38.13 -87.20
CA ALA A 34 85.12 -38.75 -86.62
C ALA A 34 83.95 -37.78 -86.75
N LYS A 35 82.77 -38.33 -86.99
CA LYS A 35 81.53 -37.53 -87.02
C LYS A 35 81.02 -37.33 -85.61
N VAL A 36 80.67 -36.10 -85.29
CA VAL A 36 79.94 -35.77 -84.07
C VAL A 36 78.54 -36.35 -84.21
N GLN A 37 78.18 -37.31 -83.36
CA GLN A 37 76.88 -37.99 -83.40
C GLN A 37 76.30 -38.09 -82.00
N LYS A 38 74.98 -38.21 -81.93
CA LYS A 38 74.30 -38.50 -80.67
C LYS A 38 74.48 -39.96 -80.27
N GLN A 39 74.90 -40.20 -79.04
CA GLN A 39 74.95 -41.54 -78.44
C GLN A 39 74.84 -41.44 -76.92
N ASP A 40 74.61 -42.58 -76.28
CA ASP A 40 74.48 -42.65 -74.82
C ASP A 40 75.86 -42.66 -74.16
N ILE A 41 75.98 -41.92 -73.06
CA ILE A 41 77.19 -41.83 -72.27
C ILE A 41 76.89 -42.36 -70.87
N THR A 42 77.60 -43.41 -70.47
CA THR A 42 77.56 -43.97 -69.11
C THR A 42 78.91 -43.73 -68.44
N GLN A 43 78.87 -43.31 -67.17
CA GLN A 43 80.04 -43.24 -66.28
C GLN A 43 79.88 -44.31 -65.20
N THR A 44 80.86 -45.21 -65.13
CA THR A 44 80.83 -46.31 -64.16
C THR A 44 82.01 -46.27 -63.20
N VAL A 45 81.77 -46.65 -61.94
CA VAL A 45 82.81 -46.88 -60.93
C VAL A 45 82.80 -48.36 -60.59
N SER A 46 83.92 -49.03 -60.85
CA SER A 46 84.09 -50.45 -60.51
C SER A 46 84.84 -50.60 -59.20
N VAL A 47 84.25 -51.34 -58.26
CA VAL A 47 84.79 -51.56 -56.90
C VAL A 47 84.47 -52.97 -56.42
N THR A 48 85.26 -53.52 -55.52
CA THR A 48 85.01 -54.82 -54.88
C THR A 48 84.48 -54.65 -53.45
N GLY A 49 83.50 -55.46 -53.03
CA GLY A 49 82.87 -55.42 -51.70
C GLY A 49 82.58 -56.79 -51.09
N THR A 50 82.05 -56.82 -49.86
CA THR A 50 81.69 -58.02 -49.05
C THR A 50 80.33 -57.90 -48.33
N THR A 51 79.66 -59.00 -47.95
CA THR A 51 78.26 -59.00 -47.42
C THR A 51 78.10 -59.00 -45.86
N GLU A 52 77.10 -58.28 -45.27
CA GLU A 52 76.82 -58.01 -43.81
C GLU A 52 75.28 -57.98 -43.41
N SER A 53 74.86 -58.01 -42.10
CA SER A 53 73.47 -58.10 -41.51
C SER A 53 73.03 -56.92 -40.57
N ASP A 54 71.71 -56.75 -40.27
CA ASP A 54 71.02 -55.60 -39.56
C ASP A 54 70.75 -55.75 -37.99
N PRO A 55 70.37 -54.71 -37.17
CA PRO A 55 70.40 -54.73 -35.67
C PRO A 55 69.12 -55.14 -34.87
N GLN A 56 69.26 -55.33 -33.54
CA GLN A 56 68.35 -55.93 -32.53
C GLN A 56 67.68 -54.89 -31.56
N ILE A 57 66.45 -55.13 -31.03
CA ILE A 57 65.75 -54.29 -30.01
C ILE A 57 65.45 -55.05 -28.71
N ASP A 58 65.77 -54.45 -27.56
CA ASP A 58 65.48 -54.99 -26.23
C ASP A 58 64.29 -54.29 -25.54
N MET A 59 63.40 -55.08 -24.94
CA MET A 59 62.15 -54.63 -24.29
C MET A 59 62.23 -54.73 -22.77
N GLN A 60 61.72 -53.70 -22.08
CA GLN A 60 61.71 -53.63 -20.61
C GLN A 60 60.39 -53.03 -20.09
N PHE A 61 59.98 -53.42 -18.88
CA PHE A 61 58.89 -52.74 -18.17
C PHE A 61 59.33 -51.33 -17.75
N GLN A 62 58.40 -50.38 -17.80
CA GLN A 62 58.64 -49.01 -17.35
C GLN A 62 58.48 -48.85 -15.83
N THR A 63 57.96 -49.89 -15.16
CA THR A 63 57.80 -49.96 -13.72
C THR A 63 58.45 -51.23 -13.15
N ASN A 64 58.75 -51.19 -11.86
CA ASN A 64 59.29 -52.33 -11.13
C ASN A 64 58.14 -53.17 -10.58
N GLY A 65 58.28 -54.48 -10.63
CA GLY A 65 57.28 -55.39 -10.09
C GLY A 65 57.62 -56.85 -10.39
N LYS A 66 56.76 -57.75 -9.91
CA LYS A 66 56.93 -59.19 -10.10
C LYS A 66 56.19 -59.63 -11.35
N ILE A 67 56.83 -60.42 -12.22
CA ILE A 67 56.17 -60.98 -13.41
C ILE A 67 55.09 -61.97 -12.95
N GLU A 68 53.85 -61.70 -13.32
CA GLU A 68 52.73 -62.59 -13.05
C GLU A 68 52.51 -63.57 -14.20
N LYS A 69 52.48 -63.07 -15.44
CA LYS A 69 52.31 -63.90 -16.64
C LYS A 69 53.20 -63.44 -17.79
N ILE A 70 53.65 -64.42 -18.57
CA ILE A 70 54.29 -64.23 -19.86
C ILE A 70 53.40 -64.89 -20.91
N HIS A 71 52.98 -64.13 -21.92
CA HIS A 71 52.00 -64.54 -22.92
C HIS A 71 52.64 -65.10 -24.21
N VAL A 72 53.97 -65.02 -24.34
CA VAL A 72 54.72 -65.44 -25.53
C VAL A 72 55.89 -66.36 -25.17
N LYS A 73 56.39 -67.12 -26.15
CA LYS A 73 57.54 -68.02 -26.00
C LYS A 73 58.67 -67.64 -26.96
N GLU A 74 59.88 -68.08 -26.67
CA GLU A 74 61.01 -67.93 -27.61
C GLU A 74 60.66 -68.58 -28.96
N GLY A 75 60.90 -67.84 -30.04
CA GLY A 75 60.55 -68.23 -31.40
C GLY A 75 59.15 -67.79 -31.87
N ASP A 76 58.29 -67.25 -31.00
CA ASP A 76 56.98 -66.75 -31.40
C ASP A 76 57.09 -65.48 -32.26
N LYS A 77 56.24 -65.40 -33.28
CA LYS A 77 56.05 -64.19 -34.09
C LYS A 77 55.05 -63.28 -33.40
N ILE A 78 55.45 -62.04 -33.13
CA ILE A 78 54.64 -61.05 -32.42
C ILE A 78 54.44 -59.81 -33.30
N LYS A 79 53.28 -59.17 -33.14
CA LYS A 79 52.95 -57.90 -33.80
C LYS A 79 53.02 -56.76 -32.82
N LYS A 80 53.21 -55.55 -33.36
CA LYS A 80 53.11 -54.31 -32.58
C LYS A 80 51.79 -54.24 -31.82
N GLY A 81 51.88 -54.04 -30.51
CA GLY A 81 50.74 -53.91 -29.58
C GLY A 81 50.34 -55.22 -28.87
N ASP A 82 50.85 -56.36 -29.32
CA ASP A 82 50.59 -57.65 -28.67
C ASP A 82 51.07 -57.61 -27.21
N LEU A 83 50.26 -58.14 -26.30
CA LEU A 83 50.62 -58.27 -24.89
C LEU A 83 51.64 -59.39 -24.74
N ILE A 84 52.80 -59.05 -24.22
CA ILE A 84 53.96 -59.94 -24.14
C ILE A 84 54.08 -60.50 -22.73
N ALA A 85 53.97 -59.64 -21.73
CA ALA A 85 54.03 -60.02 -20.32
C ALA A 85 53.29 -58.99 -19.46
N GLU A 86 52.86 -59.41 -18.27
CA GLU A 86 52.20 -58.57 -17.28
C GLU A 86 52.80 -58.79 -15.89
N LEU A 87 52.90 -57.69 -15.12
CA LEU A 87 53.29 -57.72 -13.72
C LEU A 87 52.06 -57.92 -12.82
N GLU A 88 52.28 -58.43 -11.62
CA GLU A 88 51.26 -58.54 -10.58
C GLU A 88 50.64 -57.16 -10.30
N ASN A 89 49.34 -57.01 -10.55
CA ASN A 89 48.68 -55.70 -10.57
C ASN A 89 47.30 -55.67 -9.89
N ASP A 90 46.88 -56.71 -9.18
CA ASP A 90 45.60 -56.80 -8.45
C ASP A 90 45.32 -55.54 -7.59
N ASP A 91 46.30 -55.12 -6.79
CA ASP A 91 46.19 -53.92 -5.94
C ASP A 91 46.04 -52.63 -6.76
N LEU A 92 46.69 -52.56 -7.93
CA LEU A 92 46.63 -51.42 -8.85
C LEU A 92 45.30 -51.39 -9.60
N GLU A 93 44.74 -52.55 -9.96
CA GLU A 93 43.41 -52.66 -10.56
C GLU A 93 42.32 -52.24 -9.57
N ILE A 94 42.38 -52.74 -8.32
CA ILE A 94 41.49 -52.31 -7.24
C ILE A 94 41.59 -50.80 -7.04
N LYS A 95 42.80 -50.24 -7.02
CA LYS A 95 43.02 -48.79 -6.88
C LYS A 95 42.49 -47.99 -8.07
N SER A 96 42.64 -48.50 -9.30
CA SER A 96 42.08 -47.89 -10.52
C SER A 96 40.56 -47.87 -10.49
N ASN A 97 39.92 -48.99 -10.15
CA ASN A 97 38.47 -49.12 -10.05
C ASN A 97 37.89 -48.29 -8.89
N ALA A 98 38.59 -48.21 -7.75
CA ALA A 98 38.23 -47.33 -6.65
C ALA A 98 38.30 -45.85 -7.06
N SER A 99 39.35 -45.45 -7.80
CA SER A 99 39.52 -44.07 -8.28
C SER A 99 38.46 -43.69 -9.32
N LYS A 100 38.11 -44.60 -10.25
CA LYS A 100 37.00 -44.42 -11.20
C LYS A 100 35.65 -44.29 -10.48
N SER A 101 35.40 -45.11 -9.46
CA SER A 101 34.18 -45.00 -8.64
C SER A 101 34.11 -43.65 -7.90
N ASN A 102 35.24 -43.12 -7.46
CA ASN A 102 35.33 -41.81 -6.82
C ASN A 102 34.99 -40.66 -7.81
N VAL A 103 35.39 -40.78 -9.08
CA VAL A 103 34.97 -39.84 -10.15
C VAL A 103 33.45 -39.84 -10.30
N GLU A 104 32.83 -41.02 -10.42
CA GLU A 104 31.37 -41.16 -10.56
C GLU A 104 30.63 -40.64 -9.32
N TYR A 105 31.18 -40.86 -8.12
CA TYR A 105 30.64 -40.27 -6.89
C TYR A 105 30.62 -38.73 -6.93
N PHE A 106 31.75 -38.09 -7.28
CA PHE A 106 31.80 -36.63 -7.34
C PHE A 106 30.98 -36.05 -8.51
N LYS A 107 30.86 -36.76 -9.63
CA LYS A 107 29.92 -36.39 -10.70
C LYS A 107 28.47 -36.44 -10.22
N ALA A 108 28.07 -37.51 -9.52
CA ALA A 108 26.72 -37.62 -8.97
C ALA A 108 26.42 -36.51 -7.94
N LEU A 109 27.41 -36.10 -7.14
CA LEU A 109 27.28 -34.93 -6.26
C LEU A 109 27.13 -33.62 -7.04
N LEU A 110 27.91 -33.43 -8.11
CA LEU A 110 27.81 -32.27 -9.00
C LEU A 110 26.46 -32.22 -9.71
N ASP A 111 25.98 -33.35 -10.25
CA ASP A 111 24.69 -33.46 -10.93
C ASP A 111 23.52 -33.20 -9.98
N LYS A 112 23.61 -33.71 -8.74
CA LYS A 112 22.64 -33.40 -7.68
C LYS A 112 22.61 -31.91 -7.36
N GLU A 113 23.77 -31.27 -7.27
CA GLU A 113 23.86 -29.83 -7.00
C GLU A 113 23.31 -29.01 -8.17
N ILE A 114 23.62 -29.38 -9.43
CA ILE A 114 23.12 -28.74 -10.65
C ILE A 114 21.60 -28.91 -10.82
N ALA A 115 21.05 -30.07 -10.47
CA ALA A 115 19.62 -30.33 -10.55
C ALA A 115 18.80 -29.41 -9.63
N GLY A 116 19.43 -28.74 -8.65
CA GLY A 116 18.81 -27.71 -7.83
C GLY A 116 17.69 -28.25 -6.92
N ALA A 117 16.74 -27.39 -6.61
CA ALA A 117 15.59 -27.76 -5.78
C ALA A 117 14.62 -28.69 -6.50
N LYS A 118 14.02 -29.61 -5.74
CA LYS A 118 13.01 -30.54 -6.27
C LYS A 118 11.70 -29.82 -6.56
N ASP A 119 10.97 -30.30 -7.56
CA ASP A 119 9.66 -29.75 -7.92
C ASP A 119 8.69 -29.76 -6.73
N GLU A 120 8.71 -30.80 -5.88
CA GLU A 120 7.87 -30.85 -4.69
C GLU A 120 8.18 -29.72 -3.69
N ASP A 121 9.46 -29.40 -3.48
CA ASP A 121 9.89 -28.34 -2.57
C ASP A 121 9.44 -26.96 -3.08
N VAL A 122 9.53 -26.75 -4.41
CA VAL A 122 9.05 -25.54 -5.09
C VAL A 122 7.52 -25.41 -4.96
N GLN A 123 6.76 -26.49 -5.12
CA GLN A 123 5.30 -26.47 -4.98
C GLN A 123 4.87 -26.22 -3.54
N ILE A 124 5.53 -26.85 -2.56
CA ILE A 124 5.28 -26.58 -1.13
C ILE A 124 5.53 -25.11 -0.81
N ALA A 125 6.62 -24.53 -1.32
CA ALA A 125 6.92 -23.12 -1.12
C ALA A 125 5.89 -22.18 -1.78
N LYS A 126 5.37 -22.52 -2.98
CA LYS A 126 4.27 -21.80 -3.62
C LYS A 126 2.97 -21.85 -2.80
N ILE A 127 2.60 -23.04 -2.31
CA ILE A 127 1.44 -23.20 -1.41
C ILE A 127 1.62 -22.34 -0.15
N GLY A 128 2.86 -22.22 0.36
CA GLY A 128 3.19 -21.34 1.47
C GLY A 128 2.92 -19.85 1.16
N ILE A 129 3.29 -19.38 -0.03
CA ILE A 129 2.99 -18.01 -0.50
C ILE A 129 1.47 -17.79 -0.63
N ASP A 130 0.78 -18.70 -1.32
CA ASP A 130 -0.67 -18.59 -1.57
C ASP A 130 -1.44 -18.54 -0.25
N LYS A 131 -1.08 -19.40 0.72
CA LYS A 131 -1.67 -19.39 2.06
C LYS A 131 -1.42 -18.07 2.79
N ALA A 132 -0.20 -17.53 2.75
CA ALA A 132 0.12 -16.25 3.38
C ALA A 132 -0.64 -15.08 2.72
N GLN A 133 -0.83 -15.12 1.40
CA GLN A 133 -1.61 -14.12 0.66
C GLN A 133 -3.11 -14.23 0.92
N GLN A 134 -3.64 -15.44 1.05
CA GLN A 134 -5.02 -15.67 1.45
C GLN A 134 -5.28 -15.13 2.87
N ASP A 135 -4.41 -15.44 3.83
CA ASP A 135 -4.48 -14.91 5.18
C ASP A 135 -4.49 -13.37 5.20
N LEU A 136 -3.59 -12.74 4.42
CA LEU A 136 -3.55 -11.28 4.28
C LEU A 136 -4.84 -10.72 3.68
N THR A 137 -5.38 -11.39 2.66
CA THR A 137 -6.62 -10.99 1.99
C THR A 137 -7.81 -11.06 2.96
N ASN A 138 -7.90 -12.14 3.73
CA ASN A 138 -8.94 -12.31 4.74
C ASN A 138 -8.86 -11.20 5.81
N SER A 139 -7.67 -10.92 6.36
CA SER A 139 -7.52 -9.84 7.35
C SER A 139 -7.83 -8.44 6.78
N ARG A 140 -7.56 -8.19 5.49
CA ARG A 140 -7.97 -6.95 4.82
C ARG A 140 -9.49 -6.85 4.67
N GLN A 141 -10.16 -7.95 4.36
CA GLN A 141 -11.62 -7.99 4.30
C GLN A 141 -12.24 -7.77 5.69
N GLU A 142 -11.70 -8.41 6.73
CA GLU A 142 -12.09 -8.19 8.12
C GLU A 142 -11.98 -6.70 8.52
N LEU A 143 -10.97 -5.98 8.00
CA LEU A 143 -10.82 -4.54 8.26
C LEU A 143 -11.90 -3.71 7.59
N ILE A 144 -12.29 -4.06 6.37
CA ILE A 144 -13.39 -3.38 5.67
C ILE A 144 -14.69 -3.58 6.43
N ASP A 145 -14.97 -4.82 6.86
CA ASP A 145 -16.19 -5.16 7.60
C ASP A 145 -16.21 -4.48 8.98
N LEU A 146 -15.06 -4.46 9.67
CA LEU A 146 -14.88 -3.76 10.94
C LEU A 146 -15.12 -2.26 10.80
N LYS A 147 -14.56 -1.62 9.77
CA LYS A 147 -14.76 -0.18 9.50
C LYS A 147 -16.22 0.15 9.28
N LYS A 148 -16.92 -0.69 8.49
CA LYS A 148 -18.37 -0.52 8.27
C LYS A 148 -19.15 -0.64 9.58
N LEU A 149 -18.87 -1.67 10.39
CA LEU A 149 -19.51 -1.86 11.69
C LEU A 149 -19.22 -0.68 12.65
N ASN A 150 -17.99 -0.20 12.68
CA ASN A 150 -17.59 0.94 13.49
C ASN A 150 -18.32 2.21 13.05
N GLN A 151 -18.43 2.46 11.73
CA GLN A 151 -19.19 3.58 11.18
C GLN A 151 -20.68 3.51 11.56
N GLU A 152 -21.30 2.33 11.54
CA GLU A 152 -22.69 2.15 11.97
C GLU A 152 -22.85 2.45 13.47
N LYS A 153 -21.90 1.99 14.31
CA LYS A 153 -21.92 2.26 15.76
C LYS A 153 -21.70 3.74 16.08
N THR A 154 -20.75 4.40 15.41
CA THR A 154 -20.51 5.84 15.62
C THR A 154 -21.69 6.67 15.14
N ALA A 155 -22.27 6.36 13.98
CA ALA A 155 -23.48 7.03 13.49
C ALA A 155 -24.67 6.88 14.46
N ALA A 156 -24.85 5.70 15.06
CA ALA A 156 -25.88 5.50 16.09
C ALA A 156 -25.61 6.34 17.36
N ALA A 157 -24.36 6.49 17.76
CA ALA A 157 -23.97 7.34 18.90
C ALA A 157 -24.12 8.84 18.57
N GLU A 158 -23.80 9.28 17.34
CA GLU A 158 -24.04 10.64 16.86
C GLU A 158 -25.53 10.99 16.84
N LEU A 159 -26.37 10.05 16.37
CA LEU A 159 -27.82 10.21 16.42
C LEU A 159 -28.32 10.39 17.85
N ALA A 160 -27.82 9.58 18.80
CA ALA A 160 -28.19 9.73 20.21
C ALA A 160 -27.77 11.09 20.81
N VAL A 161 -26.65 11.66 20.38
CA VAL A 161 -26.24 13.03 20.74
C VAL A 161 -27.23 14.04 20.16
N SER A 162 -27.58 13.92 18.88
CA SER A 162 -28.54 14.81 18.23
C SER A 162 -29.93 14.76 18.89
N GLU A 163 -30.43 13.57 19.22
CA GLU A 163 -31.70 13.40 19.93
C GLU A 163 -31.69 14.04 21.33
N ALA A 164 -30.57 13.87 22.05
CA ALA A 164 -30.40 14.47 23.37
C ALA A 164 -30.31 16.00 23.31
N ASP A 165 -29.70 16.56 22.27
CA ASP A 165 -29.57 18.00 22.04
C ASP A 165 -30.93 18.63 21.70
N ILE A 166 -31.69 18.01 20.79
CA ILE A 166 -33.07 18.43 20.47
C ILE A 166 -33.96 18.38 21.73
N ALA A 167 -33.82 17.33 22.56
CA ALA A 167 -34.56 17.23 23.81
C ALA A 167 -34.17 18.31 24.82
N LEU A 168 -32.90 18.74 24.84
CA LEU A 168 -32.40 19.84 25.65
C LEU A 168 -32.98 21.17 25.18
N GLU A 169 -32.93 21.46 23.88
CA GLU A 169 -33.48 22.69 23.28
C GLU A 169 -34.98 22.82 23.55
N LYS A 170 -35.72 21.72 23.42
CA LYS A 170 -37.15 21.69 23.78
C LYS A 170 -37.37 22.04 25.26
N SER A 171 -36.59 21.46 26.16
CA SER A 171 -36.69 21.74 27.61
C SER A 171 -36.33 23.19 27.95
N GLN A 172 -35.38 23.80 27.22
CA GLN A 172 -35.09 25.24 27.33
C GLN A 172 -36.28 26.09 26.91
N SER A 173 -36.89 25.76 25.77
CA SER A 173 -38.09 26.44 25.27
C SER A 173 -39.28 26.31 26.23
N ASP A 174 -39.48 25.11 26.81
CA ASP A 174 -40.53 24.86 27.79
C ASP A 174 -40.33 25.67 29.08
N LEU A 175 -39.07 25.84 29.53
CA LEU A 175 -38.74 26.71 30.67
C LEU A 175 -39.01 28.18 30.36
N GLU A 176 -38.63 28.66 29.17
CA GLU A 176 -38.87 30.04 28.74
C GLU A 176 -40.38 30.33 28.65
N TYR A 177 -41.13 29.44 28.01
CA TYR A 177 -42.59 29.51 27.96
C TYR A 177 -43.22 29.53 29.35
N THR A 178 -42.80 28.64 30.25
CA THR A 178 -43.33 28.59 31.63
C THR A 178 -43.02 29.88 32.40
N THR A 179 -41.86 30.49 32.16
CA THR A 179 -41.46 31.75 32.79
C THR A 179 -42.31 32.90 32.27
N ALA A 180 -42.48 33.01 30.95
CA ALA A 180 -43.36 34.01 30.34
C ALA A 180 -44.82 33.85 30.80
N LYS A 181 -45.31 32.61 30.88
CA LYS A 181 -46.67 32.32 31.32
C LYS A 181 -46.92 32.72 32.77
N LYS A 182 -45.95 32.51 33.66
CA LYS A 182 -45.99 33.00 35.04
C LYS A 182 -46.16 34.53 35.08
N GLU A 183 -45.37 35.27 34.30
CA GLU A 183 -45.43 36.73 34.30
C GLU A 183 -46.79 37.25 33.84
N GLU A 184 -47.36 36.64 32.79
CA GLU A 184 -48.71 36.92 32.30
C GLU A 184 -49.77 36.64 33.37
N ASP A 185 -49.79 35.42 33.93
CA ASP A 185 -50.81 34.99 34.88
C ASP A 185 -50.74 35.81 36.19
N LEU A 186 -49.52 36.16 36.66
CA LEU A 186 -49.35 37.01 37.83
C LEU A 186 -49.86 38.43 37.59
N LYS A 187 -49.59 39.00 36.41
CA LYS A 187 -50.09 40.33 36.06
C LYS A 187 -51.62 40.37 36.06
N ASP A 188 -52.26 39.35 35.52
CA ASP A 188 -53.73 39.24 35.52
C ASP A 188 -54.30 39.09 36.93
N ALA A 189 -53.66 38.28 37.77
CA ALA A 189 -54.06 38.11 39.16
C ALA A 189 -53.85 39.40 39.99
N GLU A 190 -52.75 40.13 39.77
CA GLU A 190 -52.48 41.43 40.40
C GLU A 190 -53.51 42.48 39.99
N ASN A 191 -53.92 42.50 38.73
CA ASN A 191 -55.00 43.37 38.25
C ASN A 191 -56.34 43.04 38.93
N LYS A 192 -56.66 41.76 39.14
CA LYS A 192 -57.87 41.35 39.88
C LYS A 192 -57.84 41.84 41.33
N VAL A 193 -56.71 41.71 42.04
CA VAL A 193 -56.55 42.25 43.39
C VAL A 193 -56.79 43.76 43.42
N LYS A 194 -56.17 44.49 42.49
CA LYS A 194 -56.34 45.95 42.38
C LYS A 194 -57.79 46.35 42.11
N ASN A 195 -58.50 45.63 41.24
CA ASN A 195 -59.90 45.90 40.95
C ASN A 195 -60.80 45.62 42.15
N SER A 196 -60.55 44.53 42.89
CA SER A 196 -61.29 44.24 44.14
C SER A 196 -61.01 45.28 45.23
N GLU A 197 -59.78 45.79 45.32
CA GLU A 197 -59.41 46.87 46.25
C GLU A 197 -60.19 48.15 45.97
N ILE A 198 -60.25 48.57 44.70
CA ILE A 198 -61.03 49.73 44.26
C ILE A 198 -62.52 49.53 44.57
N ALA A 199 -63.06 48.34 44.33
CA ALA A 199 -64.46 48.04 44.60
C ALA A 199 -64.79 48.10 46.11
N LEU A 200 -63.89 47.60 46.96
CA LEU A 200 -63.98 47.72 48.41
C LEU A 200 -63.96 49.20 48.84
N GLU A 201 -63.03 50.00 48.32
CA GLU A 201 -62.94 51.42 48.67
C GLU A 201 -64.18 52.22 48.25
N ASN A 202 -64.69 51.95 47.05
CA ASN A 202 -65.96 52.54 46.58
C ASN A 202 -67.13 52.14 47.49
N SER A 203 -67.18 50.90 47.97
CA SER A 203 -68.23 50.44 48.88
C SER A 203 -68.16 51.11 50.26
N LYS A 204 -66.94 51.33 50.80
CA LYS A 204 -66.73 52.09 52.04
C LYS A 204 -67.16 53.54 51.90
N THR A 205 -66.82 54.18 50.78
CA THR A 205 -67.28 55.54 50.47
C THR A 205 -68.81 55.60 50.37
N SER A 206 -69.43 54.59 49.75
CA SER A 206 -70.88 54.50 49.61
C SER A 206 -71.57 54.33 50.98
N LEU A 207 -71.00 53.51 51.87
CA LEU A 207 -71.46 53.37 53.26
C LEU A 207 -71.45 54.72 54.00
N GLU A 208 -70.38 55.49 53.88
CA GLU A 208 -70.28 56.80 54.54
C GLU A 208 -71.32 57.80 54.00
N ASN A 209 -71.55 57.80 52.70
CA ASN A 209 -72.61 58.59 52.07
C ASN A 209 -74.00 58.15 52.56
N THR A 210 -74.27 56.85 52.67
CA THR A 210 -75.54 56.31 53.17
C THR A 210 -75.77 56.66 54.64
N LYS A 211 -74.72 56.60 55.48
CA LYS A 211 -74.77 57.05 56.89
C LYS A 211 -75.18 58.52 56.95
N THR A 212 -74.50 59.36 56.17
CA THR A 212 -74.76 60.81 56.12
C THR A 212 -76.19 61.12 55.67
N SER A 213 -76.62 60.56 54.53
CA SER A 213 -77.95 60.85 53.96
C SER A 213 -79.09 60.31 54.83
N SER A 214 -78.92 59.13 55.43
CA SER A 214 -79.95 58.54 56.29
C SER A 214 -80.09 59.28 57.61
N SER A 215 -78.97 59.70 58.20
CA SER A 215 -78.98 60.54 59.41
C SER A 215 -79.62 61.91 59.16
N GLN A 216 -79.42 62.48 57.97
CA GLN A 216 -80.11 63.71 57.56
C GLN A 216 -81.63 63.49 57.44
N ALA A 217 -82.09 62.39 56.82
CA ALA A 217 -83.52 62.10 56.72
C ALA A 217 -84.21 61.98 58.09
N VAL A 218 -83.53 61.34 59.06
CA VAL A 218 -84.02 61.31 60.45
C VAL A 218 -84.05 62.72 61.04
N THR A 219 -82.98 63.50 60.85
CA THR A 219 -82.92 64.91 61.29
C THR A 219 -84.09 65.74 60.76
N ASP A 220 -84.42 65.60 59.48
CA ASP A 220 -85.52 66.30 58.83
C ASP A 220 -86.88 65.88 59.41
N ALA A 221 -87.11 64.59 59.61
CA ALA A 221 -88.36 64.09 60.24
C ALA A 221 -88.57 64.63 61.66
N TYR A 222 -87.50 64.76 62.44
CA TYR A 222 -87.53 65.39 63.77
C TYR A 222 -87.75 66.92 63.70
N ALA A 223 -87.28 67.59 62.65
CA ALA A 223 -87.57 69.01 62.44
C ALA A 223 -89.06 69.21 62.10
N ASP A 224 -89.64 68.33 61.29
CA ASP A 224 -91.03 68.40 60.80
C ASP A 224 -92.09 68.20 61.90
N ILE A 225 -91.81 67.43 62.96
CA ILE A 225 -92.78 67.24 64.07
C ILE A 225 -92.90 68.48 64.97
N THR A 226 -91.88 69.34 65.02
CA THR A 226 -91.86 70.55 65.86
C THR A 226 -93.05 71.49 65.60
N PRO A 227 -93.32 71.92 64.35
CA PRO A 227 -94.51 72.73 64.06
C PRO A 227 -95.83 71.98 64.30
N VAL A 228 -95.84 70.65 64.14
CA VAL A 228 -97.03 69.82 64.39
C VAL A 228 -97.37 69.80 65.89
N PHE A 229 -96.39 69.61 66.77
CA PHE A 229 -96.59 69.75 68.22
C PHE A 229 -97.10 71.14 68.60
N SER A 230 -96.49 72.19 68.04
CA SER A 230 -96.89 73.57 68.32
C SER A 230 -98.34 73.84 67.88
N ALA A 231 -98.72 73.39 66.67
CA ALA A 231 -100.10 73.48 66.17
C ALA A 231 -101.07 72.65 67.01
N SER A 232 -100.66 71.45 67.46
CA SER A 232 -101.46 70.59 68.33
C SER A 232 -101.82 71.26 69.66
N ILE A 233 -100.88 71.97 70.31
CA ILE A 233 -101.18 72.75 71.52
C ILE A 233 -102.23 73.82 71.24
N VAL A 234 -102.12 74.53 70.10
CA VAL A 234 -103.07 75.58 69.72
C VAL A 234 -104.46 74.99 69.48
N THR A 235 -104.56 73.89 68.73
CA THR A 235 -105.84 73.19 68.48
C THR A 235 -106.48 72.73 69.79
N LEU A 236 -105.74 72.06 70.67
CA LEU A 236 -106.26 71.60 71.96
C LEU A 236 -106.75 72.75 72.85
N LYS A 237 -106.05 73.90 72.84
CA LYS A 237 -106.49 75.12 73.55
C LYS A 237 -107.80 75.65 72.99
N ASN A 238 -107.91 75.78 71.66
CA ASN A 238 -109.12 76.28 71.01
C ASN A 238 -110.31 75.33 71.23
N ASN A 239 -110.08 74.02 71.13
CA ASN A 239 -111.09 73.01 71.41
C ASN A 239 -111.61 73.08 72.85
N LEU A 240 -110.73 73.22 73.85
CA LEU A 240 -111.16 73.40 75.24
C LEU A 240 -111.88 74.73 75.44
N GLN A 241 -111.44 75.80 74.80
CA GLN A 241 -112.15 77.08 74.83
C GLN A 241 -113.56 76.95 74.25
N ALA A 242 -113.75 76.16 73.17
CA ALA A 242 -115.06 75.87 72.63
C ALA A 242 -115.95 75.10 73.61
N VAL A 243 -115.39 74.11 74.31
CA VAL A 243 -116.09 73.39 75.40
C VAL A 243 -116.49 74.34 76.53
N ASP A 244 -115.56 75.19 76.99
CA ASP A 244 -115.80 76.13 78.08
C ASP A 244 -116.83 77.20 77.73
N ASN A 245 -116.81 77.72 76.49
CA ASN A 245 -117.81 78.67 75.99
C ASN A 245 -119.24 78.11 76.10
N ILE A 246 -119.40 76.78 76.10
CA ILE A 246 -120.71 76.12 76.22
C ILE A 246 -121.01 75.71 77.66
N LEU A 247 -120.05 75.11 78.37
CA LEU A 247 -120.27 74.58 79.73
C LEU A 247 -120.17 75.65 80.83
N GLY A 248 -119.52 76.78 80.54
CA GLY A 248 -119.30 77.91 81.43
C GLY A 248 -118.58 77.52 82.72
N VAL A 249 -117.49 76.75 82.62
CA VAL A 249 -116.75 76.24 83.78
C VAL A 249 -115.77 77.30 84.30
N ASP A 250 -115.00 77.91 83.39
CA ASP A 250 -113.98 78.92 83.69
C ASP A 250 -114.38 80.34 83.23
N SER A 251 -115.20 80.46 82.19
CA SER A 251 -115.64 81.76 81.66
C SER A 251 -116.51 82.52 82.65
N THR A 252 -116.01 83.66 83.15
CA THR A 252 -116.79 84.66 83.92
C THR A 252 -117.58 85.60 83.01
N THR A 253 -117.34 85.54 81.69
CA THR A 253 -118.12 86.26 80.67
C THR A 253 -119.27 85.38 80.23
N ILE A 254 -120.39 85.60 80.89
CA ILE A 254 -121.72 85.09 80.54
C ILE A 254 -121.92 85.33 79.04
N ILE A 255 -122.01 84.27 78.23
CA ILE A 255 -122.89 84.36 77.07
C ILE A 255 -124.26 84.60 77.70
N ASP A 256 -124.82 85.77 77.47
CA ASP A 256 -126.13 86.25 77.95
C ASP A 256 -127.32 85.40 77.44
N ASP A 257 -127.04 84.18 77.01
CA ASP A 257 -127.98 83.12 76.66
C ASP A 257 -127.94 82.00 77.70
N GLN A 258 -128.13 82.38 78.97
CA GLN A 258 -128.78 81.52 79.98
C GLN A 258 -130.21 81.08 79.56
N LYS A 259 -130.53 80.96 78.27
CA LYS A 259 -131.81 80.48 77.78
C LYS A 259 -131.76 79.10 77.13
N VAL A 260 -130.59 78.58 76.73
CA VAL A 260 -130.56 77.36 75.88
C VAL A 260 -130.21 76.08 76.65
N ILE A 261 -129.56 76.14 77.83
CA ILE A 261 -129.15 74.92 78.59
C ILE A 261 -130.10 74.57 79.77
N TYR A 262 -131.22 75.27 79.97
CA TYR A 262 -132.05 75.06 81.18
C TYR A 262 -132.96 73.83 81.16
N ALA A 263 -133.02 73.10 80.05
CA ALA A 263 -133.77 71.86 79.96
C ALA A 263 -132.95 70.80 79.22
N VAL A 264 -131.89 70.30 79.85
CA VAL A 264 -131.22 69.07 79.41
C VAL A 264 -132.01 67.89 79.97
N LYS A 265 -132.48 66.97 79.11
CA LYS A 265 -133.28 65.81 79.51
C LYS A 265 -132.53 64.88 80.47
N ASP A 266 -131.21 64.84 80.35
CA ASP A 266 -130.31 64.09 81.20
C ASP A 266 -129.37 65.05 81.97
N PRO A 267 -129.69 65.45 83.22
CA PRO A 267 -128.85 66.33 84.02
C PRO A 267 -127.45 65.76 84.33
N SER A 268 -127.28 64.43 84.30
CA SER A 268 -126.00 63.78 84.57
C SER A 268 -124.98 64.02 83.45
N SER A 269 -125.46 64.22 82.21
CA SER A 269 -124.63 64.54 81.05
C SER A 269 -123.80 65.82 81.22
N VAL A 270 -124.37 66.86 81.85
CA VAL A 270 -123.69 68.13 82.12
C VAL A 270 -122.57 67.94 83.13
N HIS A 271 -122.82 67.18 84.20
CA HIS A 271 -121.80 66.85 85.20
C HIS A 271 -120.64 66.06 84.57
N ASN A 272 -120.95 65.06 83.74
CA ASN A 272 -119.96 64.24 83.05
C ASN A 272 -119.13 65.04 82.04
N ALA A 273 -119.73 65.99 81.32
CA ALA A 273 -119.04 66.87 80.39
C ALA A 273 -118.09 67.84 81.13
N LYS A 274 -118.54 68.42 82.26
CA LYS A 274 -117.70 69.27 83.11
C LYS A 274 -116.53 68.51 83.74
N PHE A 275 -116.77 67.28 84.19
CA PHE A 275 -115.70 66.42 84.70
C PHE A 275 -114.65 66.13 83.61
N ALA A 276 -115.09 65.76 82.40
CA ALA A 276 -114.19 65.52 81.28
C ALA A 276 -113.41 66.76 80.84
N TYR A 277 -114.03 67.95 80.93
CA TYR A 277 -113.37 69.22 80.69
C TYR A 277 -112.21 69.45 81.68
N GLU A 278 -112.41 69.20 82.98
CA GLU A 278 -111.34 69.33 83.98
C GLU A 278 -110.22 68.31 83.79
N GLU A 279 -110.54 67.06 83.43
CA GLU A 279 -109.53 66.06 83.06
C GLU A 279 -108.71 66.51 81.84
N ALA A 280 -109.39 66.97 80.79
CA ALA A 280 -108.75 67.44 79.58
C ALA A 280 -107.88 68.69 79.79
N LYS A 281 -108.34 69.61 80.64
CA LYS A 281 -107.59 70.81 81.06
C LYS A 281 -106.34 70.45 81.86
N ALA A 282 -106.42 69.49 82.77
CA ALA A 282 -105.26 68.98 83.50
C ALA A 282 -104.24 68.32 82.56
N SER A 283 -104.71 67.49 81.63
CA SER A 283 -103.88 66.86 80.58
C SER A 283 -103.19 67.90 79.71
N LEU A 284 -103.91 68.92 79.21
CA LEU A 284 -103.33 69.99 78.39
C LEU A 284 -102.32 70.84 79.18
N LYS A 285 -102.58 71.11 80.46
CA LYS A 285 -101.64 71.85 81.32
C LYS A 285 -100.32 71.09 81.47
N ASN A 286 -100.39 69.80 81.79
CA ASN A 286 -99.22 68.94 81.93
C ASN A 286 -98.45 68.86 80.60
N LEU A 287 -99.16 68.58 79.50
CA LEU A 287 -98.59 68.56 78.16
C LEU A 287 -97.89 69.88 77.79
N THR A 288 -98.51 71.03 78.09
CA THR A 288 -97.93 72.35 77.77
C THR A 288 -96.61 72.59 78.51
N VAL A 289 -96.52 72.14 79.78
CA VAL A 289 -95.27 72.22 80.55
C VAL A 289 -94.19 71.36 79.91
N LYS A 290 -94.51 70.10 79.58
CA LYS A 290 -93.57 69.17 78.93
C LYS A 290 -93.13 69.66 77.56
N HIS A 291 -94.06 70.13 76.73
CA HIS A 291 -93.77 70.69 75.40
C HIS A 291 -92.87 71.93 75.48
N ASN A 292 -93.11 72.84 76.42
CA ASN A 292 -92.29 74.04 76.58
C ASN A 292 -90.87 73.70 77.05
N ALA A 293 -90.73 72.73 77.95
CA ALA A 293 -89.42 72.21 78.36
C ALA A 293 -88.69 71.62 77.14
N TRP A 294 -89.37 70.78 76.36
CA TRP A 294 -88.82 70.19 75.15
C TRP A 294 -88.47 71.24 74.08
N LEU A 295 -89.26 72.29 73.88
CA LEU A 295 -88.97 73.33 72.87
C LEU A 295 -87.64 74.06 73.08
N GLY A 296 -87.14 74.11 74.32
CA GLY A 296 -85.86 74.75 74.65
C GLY A 296 -84.64 73.95 74.17
N GLU A 297 -84.70 72.63 74.25
CA GLU A 297 -83.56 71.75 73.97
C GLU A 297 -83.76 70.87 72.72
N LYS A 298 -85.01 70.60 72.36
CA LYS A 298 -85.48 69.79 71.23
C LYS A 298 -84.77 68.44 71.12
N LYS A 299 -84.60 67.79 72.27
CA LYS A 299 -83.96 66.47 72.37
C LYS A 299 -84.79 65.42 71.64
N ARG A 300 -84.15 64.66 70.75
CA ARG A 300 -84.79 63.61 69.95
C ARG A 300 -85.35 62.48 70.82
N GLU A 301 -84.56 62.07 71.80
CA GLU A 301 -84.86 61.01 72.77
C GLU A 301 -86.12 61.27 73.61
N GLU A 302 -86.58 62.52 73.71
CA GLU A 302 -87.81 62.88 74.46
C GLU A 302 -89.07 62.92 73.57
N VAL A 303 -88.95 62.80 72.25
CA VAL A 303 -90.07 63.00 71.30
C VAL A 303 -91.12 61.90 71.41
N SER A 304 -90.71 60.65 71.65
CA SER A 304 -91.65 59.54 71.88
C SER A 304 -92.53 59.82 73.09
N ASP A 305 -91.89 60.10 74.22
CA ASP A 305 -92.58 60.39 75.49
C ASP A 305 -93.50 61.61 75.37
N LEU A 306 -93.05 62.65 74.66
CA LEU A 306 -93.85 63.84 74.41
C LEU A 306 -95.04 63.54 73.48
N ASN A 307 -94.86 62.73 72.44
CA ASN A 307 -95.94 62.30 71.57
C ASN A 307 -97.02 61.54 72.34
N ASP A 308 -96.64 60.64 73.25
CA ASP A 308 -97.59 59.92 74.12
C ASP A 308 -98.43 60.87 74.98
N GLU A 309 -97.84 61.96 75.47
CA GLU A 309 -98.57 63.00 76.20
C GLU A 309 -99.51 63.80 75.30
N PHE A 310 -99.12 64.08 74.05
CA PHE A 310 -100.02 64.68 73.07
C PHE A 310 -101.21 63.77 72.79
N VAL A 311 -100.97 62.46 72.57
CA VAL A 311 -102.04 61.47 72.34
C VAL A 311 -103.04 61.47 73.50
N LYS A 312 -102.56 61.38 74.74
CA LYS A 312 -103.42 61.44 75.94
C LYS A 312 -104.25 62.72 76.01
N ALA A 313 -103.65 63.87 75.66
CA ALA A 313 -104.36 65.15 75.68
C ALA A 313 -105.42 65.23 74.57
N PHE A 314 -105.13 64.77 73.36
CA PHE A 314 -106.11 64.68 72.26
C PHE A 314 -107.30 63.78 72.61
N GLU A 315 -107.05 62.62 73.23
CA GLU A 315 -108.10 61.71 73.70
C GLU A 315 -108.95 62.34 74.82
N SER A 316 -108.30 63.04 75.78
CA SER A 316 -108.99 63.72 76.86
C SER A 316 -109.87 64.88 76.35
N VAL A 317 -109.33 65.73 75.47
CA VAL A 317 -110.07 66.86 74.86
C VAL A 317 -111.21 66.36 73.96
N LYS A 318 -110.98 65.28 73.20
CA LYS A 318 -112.05 64.61 72.43
C LYS A 318 -113.19 64.14 73.33
N SER A 319 -112.87 63.50 74.46
CA SER A 319 -113.86 63.09 75.46
C SER A 319 -114.68 64.27 75.98
N ALA A 320 -114.04 65.42 76.24
CA ALA A 320 -114.73 66.65 76.64
C ALA A 320 -115.64 67.21 75.54
N LEU A 321 -115.17 67.27 74.29
CA LEU A 321 -115.94 67.70 73.13
C LEU A 321 -117.15 66.78 72.87
N ASP A 322 -116.96 65.46 72.84
CA ASP A 322 -118.00 64.47 72.57
C ASP A 322 -119.09 64.52 73.66
N LYS A 323 -118.70 64.63 74.95
CA LYS A 323 -119.65 64.79 76.05
C LYS A 323 -120.39 66.13 76.00
N THR A 324 -119.72 67.20 75.57
CA THR A 324 -120.36 68.52 75.37
C THR A 324 -121.35 68.48 74.21
N TYR A 325 -121.00 67.81 73.11
CA TYR A 325 -121.92 67.55 72.01
C TYR A 325 -123.15 66.76 72.48
N TYR A 326 -122.96 65.71 73.29
CA TYR A 326 -124.05 64.94 73.88
C TYR A 326 -124.97 65.77 74.79
N VAL A 327 -124.42 66.73 75.55
CA VAL A 327 -125.22 67.70 76.32
C VAL A 327 -126.11 68.53 75.40
N LEU A 328 -125.56 69.05 74.30
CA LEU A 328 -126.33 69.79 73.30
C LEU A 328 -127.37 68.90 72.60
N GLU A 329 -127.06 67.63 72.36
CA GLU A 329 -127.99 66.65 71.79
C GLU A 329 -129.15 66.32 72.73
N SER A 330 -128.86 66.22 74.03
CA SER A 330 -129.80 65.94 75.11
C SER A 330 -130.63 67.16 75.56
N SER A 331 -130.38 68.33 74.97
CA SER A 331 -131.12 69.57 75.25
C SER A 331 -132.51 69.56 74.61
N VAL A 332 -133.53 70.06 75.31
CA VAL A 332 -134.93 70.07 74.86
C VAL A 332 -135.12 71.01 73.67
N SER A 333 -135.49 70.44 72.52
CA SER A 333 -135.99 71.19 71.35
C SER A 333 -137.43 71.64 71.59
N ASN A 334 -137.74 72.91 71.32
CA ASN A 334 -139.10 73.42 71.34
C ASN A 334 -139.63 73.50 69.91
N GLU A 335 -140.65 72.71 69.54
CA GLU A 335 -141.21 72.71 68.17
C GLU A 335 -141.83 74.07 67.76
N GLN A 336 -142.14 74.94 68.73
CA GLN A 336 -142.77 76.24 68.50
C GLN A 336 -141.78 77.43 68.47
N ASP A 337 -140.48 77.22 68.76
CA ASP A 337 -139.46 78.29 68.77
C ASP A 337 -138.31 77.98 67.79
N ALA A 338 -138.45 78.52 66.58
CA ALA A 338 -137.44 78.38 65.54
C ALA A 338 -136.08 78.99 65.91
N GLY A 339 -136.02 79.97 66.82
CA GLY A 339 -134.79 80.63 67.25
C GLY A 339 -133.90 79.73 68.12
N VAL A 340 -134.50 79.04 69.10
CA VAL A 340 -133.80 78.11 70.01
C VAL A 340 -133.25 76.91 69.24
N ASN A 341 -134.03 76.33 68.32
CA ASN A 341 -133.56 75.20 67.50
C ASN A 341 -132.42 75.62 66.54
N THR A 342 -132.48 76.84 66.00
CA THR A 342 -131.40 77.40 65.14
C THR A 342 -130.13 77.63 65.94
N HIS A 343 -130.22 78.21 67.14
CA HIS A 343 -129.07 78.45 68.01
C HIS A 343 -128.42 77.14 68.50
N LEU A 344 -129.23 76.16 68.94
CA LEU A 344 -128.74 74.84 69.35
C LEU A 344 -128.03 74.12 68.19
N LYS A 345 -128.55 74.27 66.96
CA LYS A 345 -127.89 73.77 65.75
C LYS A 345 -126.53 74.44 65.52
N VAL A 346 -126.43 75.76 65.64
CA VAL A 346 -125.16 76.49 65.49
C VAL A 346 -124.11 76.02 66.52
N LEU A 347 -124.50 75.82 67.78
CA LEU A 347 -123.59 75.30 68.82
C LEU A 347 -123.15 73.86 68.54
N LYS A 348 -124.06 73.00 68.07
CA LYS A 348 -123.73 71.62 67.65
C LYS A 348 -122.79 71.61 66.45
N ASP A 349 -123.04 72.45 65.44
CA ASP A 349 -122.19 72.61 64.27
C ASP A 349 -120.79 73.13 64.67
N TYR A 350 -120.72 74.06 65.64
CA TYR A 350 -119.46 74.55 66.19
C TYR A 350 -118.67 73.44 66.88
N ILE A 351 -119.26 72.71 67.84
CA ILE A 351 -118.57 71.59 68.50
C ILE A 351 -118.22 70.47 67.52
N SER A 352 -119.08 70.17 66.54
CA SER A 352 -118.76 69.20 65.48
C SER A 352 -117.56 69.62 64.65
N THR A 353 -117.44 70.91 64.35
CA THR A 353 -116.28 71.49 63.64
C THR A 353 -115.01 71.35 64.48
N GLU A 354 -115.09 71.59 65.79
CA GLU A 354 -113.97 71.43 66.72
C GLU A 354 -113.57 69.95 66.89
N ILE A 355 -114.52 69.01 66.94
CA ILE A 355 -114.26 67.56 66.92
C ILE A 355 -113.53 67.18 65.63
N ALA A 356 -113.96 67.70 64.48
CA ALA A 356 -113.30 67.46 63.20
C ALA A 356 -111.88 68.05 63.18
N ALA A 357 -111.68 69.26 63.71
CA ALA A 357 -110.37 69.90 63.83
C ALA A 357 -109.44 69.09 64.76
N ASN A 358 -109.94 68.62 65.91
CA ASN A 358 -109.22 67.77 66.85
C ASN A 358 -108.77 66.46 66.19
N ASN A 359 -109.69 65.74 65.54
CA ASN A 359 -109.37 64.50 64.84
C ASN A 359 -108.36 64.72 63.69
N THR A 360 -108.50 65.82 62.95
CA THR A 360 -107.57 66.17 61.86
C THR A 360 -106.16 66.40 62.39
N GLN A 361 -106.02 67.20 63.44
CA GLN A 361 -104.72 67.50 64.04
C GLN A 361 -104.11 66.28 64.73
N TYR A 362 -104.91 65.45 65.40
CA TYR A 362 -104.47 64.18 65.96
C TYR A 362 -103.91 63.24 64.89
N ASN A 363 -104.58 63.15 63.74
CA ASN A 363 -104.09 62.36 62.61
C ASN A 363 -102.80 62.94 62.02
N LEU A 364 -102.66 64.27 61.95
CA LEU A 364 -101.43 64.92 61.52
C LEU A 364 -100.26 64.63 62.47
N LEU A 365 -100.50 64.67 63.78
CA LEU A 365 -99.55 64.28 64.81
C LEU A 365 -99.08 62.84 64.62
N ASN A 366 -100.02 61.89 64.58
CA ASN A 366 -99.69 60.47 64.42
C ASN A 366 -98.91 60.21 63.13
N LYS A 367 -99.28 60.88 62.03
CA LYS A 367 -98.57 60.78 60.75
C LYS A 367 -97.14 61.32 60.85
N ALA A 368 -96.94 62.45 61.51
CA ALA A 368 -95.60 63.02 61.72
C ALA A 368 -94.72 62.12 62.59
N TYR A 369 -95.28 61.55 63.67
CA TYR A 369 -94.55 60.62 64.53
C TYR A 369 -94.23 59.28 63.82
N GLN A 370 -95.16 58.76 63.02
CA GLN A 370 -94.92 57.59 62.16
C GLN A 370 -93.81 57.85 61.13
N ALA A 371 -93.68 59.07 60.62
CA ALA A 371 -92.60 59.44 59.70
C ALA A 371 -91.22 59.38 60.38
N ILE A 372 -91.12 59.76 61.65
CA ILE A 372 -89.88 59.63 62.45
C ILE A 372 -89.50 58.16 62.60
N THR A 373 -90.40 57.34 63.15
CA THR A 373 -90.12 55.91 63.41
C THR A 373 -89.77 55.17 62.11
N SER A 374 -90.45 55.48 61.00
CA SER A 374 -90.14 54.92 59.69
C SER A 374 -88.75 55.35 59.19
N SER A 375 -88.34 56.60 59.45
CA SER A 375 -87.02 57.12 59.06
C SER A 375 -85.90 56.48 59.86
N GLU A 376 -86.08 56.28 61.17
CA GLU A 376 -85.10 55.60 62.04
C GLU A 376 -84.91 54.14 61.66
N ILE A 377 -86.01 53.42 61.38
CA ILE A 377 -85.96 52.04 60.87
C ILE A 377 -85.24 52.01 59.52
N SER A 378 -85.57 52.96 58.64
CA SER A 378 -84.94 53.04 57.30
C SER A 378 -83.45 53.34 57.39
N GLU A 379 -83.01 54.24 58.27
CA GLU A 379 -81.59 54.51 58.51
C GLU A 379 -80.84 53.25 58.91
N LYS A 380 -81.34 52.56 59.95
CA LYS A 380 -80.71 51.33 60.43
C LYS A 380 -80.65 50.25 59.35
N THR A 381 -81.75 50.04 58.62
CA THR A 381 -81.80 49.06 57.53
C THR A 381 -80.84 49.42 56.40
N ASN A 382 -80.78 50.69 55.98
CA ASN A 382 -79.91 51.14 54.90
C ASN A 382 -78.43 51.02 55.27
N ILE A 383 -78.06 51.40 56.50
CA ILE A 383 -76.68 51.26 57.01
C ILE A 383 -76.30 49.78 57.06
N ASN A 384 -77.13 48.91 57.65
CA ASN A 384 -76.85 47.48 57.73
C ASN A 384 -76.66 46.84 56.34
N ALA A 385 -77.47 47.25 55.34
CA ALA A 385 -77.34 46.78 53.97
C ALA A 385 -76.02 47.25 53.31
N ALA A 386 -75.62 48.50 53.56
CA ALA A 386 -74.36 49.03 53.07
C ALA A 386 -73.14 48.37 53.77
N GLU A 387 -73.21 48.11 55.08
CA GLU A 387 -72.17 47.37 55.83
C GLU A 387 -72.01 45.94 55.30
N THR A 388 -73.13 45.24 55.06
CA THR A 388 -73.11 43.90 54.44
C THR A 388 -72.43 43.94 53.07
N THR A 389 -72.63 45.01 52.29
CA THR A 389 -71.97 45.18 50.99
C THR A 389 -70.46 45.37 51.13
N VAL A 390 -70.02 46.16 52.13
CA VAL A 390 -68.59 46.33 52.45
C VAL A 390 -67.96 45.00 52.84
N ASP A 391 -68.61 44.23 53.72
CA ASP A 391 -68.12 42.92 54.15
C ASP A 391 -67.96 41.95 52.97
N GLN A 392 -68.93 41.94 52.05
CA GLN A 392 -68.84 41.14 50.84
C GLN A 392 -67.65 41.56 49.97
N LYS A 393 -67.43 42.87 49.78
CA LYS A 393 -66.30 43.37 48.98
C LYS A 393 -64.95 43.14 49.66
N GLN A 394 -64.91 43.15 50.99
CA GLN A 394 -63.74 42.78 51.76
C GLN A 394 -63.38 41.31 51.54
N SER A 395 -64.37 40.41 51.60
CA SER A 395 -64.17 39.00 51.28
C SER A 395 -63.68 38.79 49.84
N ASP A 396 -64.24 39.50 48.85
CA ASP A 396 -63.80 39.45 47.45
C ASP A 396 -62.32 39.86 47.30
N TYR A 397 -61.87 40.89 48.03
CA TYR A 397 -60.48 41.35 48.04
C TYR A 397 -59.53 40.34 48.68
N ASP A 398 -59.91 39.79 49.84
CA ASP A 398 -59.10 38.79 50.54
C ASP A 398 -58.97 37.49 49.73
N ASN A 399 -60.05 37.06 49.07
CA ASN A 399 -60.04 35.94 48.15
C ASN A 399 -59.11 36.19 46.95
N ALA A 400 -59.15 37.38 46.35
CA ALA A 400 -58.25 37.74 45.25
C ALA A 400 -56.77 37.69 45.68
N LYS A 401 -56.45 38.20 46.88
CA LYS A 401 -55.09 38.13 47.45
C LYS A 401 -54.62 36.70 47.70
N SER A 402 -55.47 35.87 48.29
CA SER A 402 -55.17 34.47 48.54
C SER A 402 -54.89 33.71 47.24
N ASN A 403 -55.72 33.93 46.22
CA ASN A 403 -55.53 33.36 44.88
C ASN A 403 -54.20 33.79 44.24
N LEU A 404 -53.83 35.06 44.35
CA LEU A 404 -52.53 35.56 43.87
C LEU A 404 -51.37 34.87 44.60
N ALA A 405 -51.45 34.69 45.92
CA ALA A 405 -50.41 34.02 46.70
C ALA A 405 -50.24 32.55 46.29
N LEU A 406 -51.34 31.81 46.13
CA LEU A 406 -51.32 30.43 45.65
C LEU A 406 -50.75 30.32 44.23
N LEU A 407 -51.11 31.25 43.34
CA LEU A 407 -50.59 31.29 41.98
C LEU A 407 -49.07 31.53 41.95
N LYS A 408 -48.54 32.41 42.80
CA LYS A 408 -47.08 32.63 42.96
C LYS A 408 -46.37 31.34 43.33
N ILE A 409 -46.87 30.63 44.35
CA ILE A 409 -46.30 29.36 44.81
C ILE A 409 -46.34 28.29 43.71
N ASN A 410 -47.49 28.12 43.05
CA ASN A 410 -47.64 27.11 42.00
C ASN A 410 -46.75 27.40 40.78
N SER A 411 -46.66 28.66 40.37
CA SER A 411 -45.82 29.07 39.24
C SER A 411 -44.33 28.91 39.55
N ASP A 412 -43.91 29.22 40.77
CA ASP A 412 -42.52 28.98 41.21
C ASP A 412 -42.16 27.50 41.22
N ASN A 413 -43.09 26.64 41.67
CA ASN A 413 -42.91 25.20 41.61
C ASN A 413 -42.83 24.68 40.16
N ASN A 414 -43.66 25.20 39.25
CA ASN A 414 -43.59 24.84 37.84
C ASN A 414 -42.25 25.22 37.20
N ILE A 415 -41.75 26.42 37.46
CA ILE A 415 -40.42 26.86 37.00
C ILE A 415 -39.32 25.98 37.60
N LYS A 416 -39.40 25.65 38.89
CA LYS A 416 -38.44 24.75 39.54
C LYS A 416 -38.42 23.38 38.87
N ASN A 417 -39.57 22.81 38.56
CA ASN A 417 -39.68 21.52 37.87
C ASN A 417 -39.12 21.59 36.45
N ALA A 418 -39.41 22.66 35.70
CA ALA A 418 -38.84 22.88 34.36
C ALA A 418 -37.31 23.01 34.40
N LYS A 419 -36.74 23.71 35.40
CA LYS A 419 -35.29 23.77 35.60
C LYS A 419 -34.67 22.41 35.91
N ILE A 420 -35.34 21.58 36.71
CA ILE A 420 -34.87 20.21 37.01
C ILE A 420 -34.89 19.36 35.74
N ASP A 421 -35.95 19.43 34.92
CA ASP A 421 -35.99 18.71 33.65
C ASP A 421 -34.85 19.17 32.72
N LEU A 422 -34.62 20.47 32.62
CA LEU A 422 -33.54 21.05 31.82
C LEU A 422 -32.16 20.48 32.21
N GLU A 423 -31.86 20.45 33.50
CA GLU A 423 -30.59 19.88 34.00
C GLU A 423 -30.49 18.37 33.72
N ASN A 424 -31.61 17.63 33.85
CA ASN A 424 -31.64 16.22 33.47
C ASN A 424 -31.38 16.00 31.97
N LYS A 425 -31.86 16.88 31.08
CA LYS A 425 -31.55 16.82 29.65
C LYS A 425 -30.09 17.15 29.36
N LYS A 426 -29.52 18.15 30.03
CA LYS A 426 -28.09 18.49 29.90
C LYS A 426 -27.20 17.31 30.27
N GLU A 427 -27.50 16.62 31.37
CA GLU A 427 -26.73 15.46 31.80
C GLU A 427 -26.88 14.29 30.81
N LYS A 428 -28.07 14.07 30.23
CA LYS A 428 -28.26 13.08 29.16
C LYS A 428 -27.46 13.39 27.90
N LEU A 429 -27.41 14.66 27.48
CA LEU A 429 -26.59 15.09 26.35
C LEU A 429 -25.10 14.81 26.61
N LYS A 430 -24.61 15.15 27.80
CA LYS A 430 -23.25 14.86 28.22
C LYS A 430 -22.93 13.36 28.19
N GLN A 431 -23.83 12.51 28.69
CA GLN A 431 -23.68 11.06 28.63
C GLN A 431 -23.67 10.52 27.19
N ALA A 432 -24.51 11.08 26.30
CA ALA A 432 -24.50 10.71 24.88
C ALA A 432 -23.17 11.12 24.20
N GLN A 433 -22.65 12.30 24.50
CA GLN A 433 -21.36 12.78 23.99
C GLN A 433 -20.20 11.91 24.48
N GLN A 434 -20.20 11.50 25.75
CA GLN A 434 -19.22 10.56 26.29
C GLN A 434 -19.25 9.21 25.57
N LYS A 435 -20.45 8.65 25.34
CA LYS A 435 -20.61 7.40 24.58
C LYS A 435 -20.12 7.52 23.13
N LEU A 436 -20.36 8.66 22.47
CA LEU A 436 -19.82 8.92 21.14
C LEU A 436 -18.29 8.95 21.16
N GLN A 437 -17.69 9.64 22.13
CA GLN A 437 -16.24 9.67 22.31
C GLN A 437 -15.67 8.27 22.54
N GLU A 438 -16.28 7.48 23.43
CA GLU A 438 -15.89 6.09 23.68
C GLU A 438 -16.01 5.23 22.42
N SER A 439 -17.09 5.40 21.65
CA SER A 439 -17.31 4.68 20.39
C SER A 439 -16.21 5.02 19.38
N ASN A 440 -15.83 6.29 19.24
CA ASN A 440 -14.76 6.73 18.35
C ASN A 440 -13.39 6.15 18.78
N VAL A 441 -13.07 6.22 20.08
CA VAL A 441 -11.81 5.67 20.60
C VAL A 441 -11.74 4.15 20.42
N ASN A 442 -12.84 3.44 20.67
CA ASN A 442 -12.90 1.99 20.49
C ASN A 442 -12.79 1.61 19.01
N ALA A 443 -13.41 2.37 18.11
CA ALA A 443 -13.29 2.19 16.67
C ALA A 443 -11.82 2.32 16.24
N GLU A 444 -11.18 3.44 16.57
CA GLU A 444 -9.77 3.69 16.27
C GLU A 444 -8.86 2.59 16.83
N LYS A 445 -9.06 2.20 18.09
CA LYS A 445 -8.29 1.13 18.74
C LYS A 445 -8.42 -0.19 17.97
N SER A 446 -9.65 -0.62 17.68
CA SER A 446 -9.90 -1.88 16.97
C SER A 446 -9.33 -1.88 15.55
N GLU A 447 -9.39 -0.75 14.84
CA GLU A 447 -8.79 -0.61 13.52
C GLU A 447 -7.26 -0.66 13.59
N ASN A 448 -6.65 -0.02 14.59
CA ASN A 448 -5.19 -0.06 14.80
C ASN A 448 -4.70 -1.47 15.13
N GLU A 449 -5.42 -2.22 15.97
CA GLU A 449 -5.11 -3.62 16.28
C GLU A 449 -5.14 -4.50 15.02
N LEU A 450 -6.15 -4.32 14.16
CA LEU A 450 -6.28 -5.09 12.93
C LEU A 450 -5.27 -4.66 11.85
N ASN A 451 -4.96 -3.36 11.75
CA ASN A 451 -3.87 -2.87 10.88
C ASN A 451 -2.51 -3.43 11.30
N ALA A 452 -2.24 -3.53 12.61
CA ALA A 452 -1.02 -4.18 13.10
C ALA A 452 -0.98 -5.68 12.73
N SER A 453 -2.11 -6.38 12.82
CA SER A 453 -2.24 -7.77 12.36
C SER A 453 -1.98 -7.90 10.85
N ILE A 454 -2.55 -7.01 10.02
CA ILE A 454 -2.31 -6.96 8.58
C ILE A 454 -0.82 -6.76 8.28
N ALA A 455 -0.14 -5.85 8.98
CA ALA A 455 1.29 -5.64 8.80
C ALA A 455 2.11 -6.92 9.09
N LEU A 456 1.73 -7.70 10.11
CA LEU A 456 2.35 -9.00 10.39
C LEU A 456 2.09 -10.02 9.26
N LYS A 457 0.88 -10.04 8.69
CA LYS A 457 0.56 -10.90 7.54
C LYS A 457 1.32 -10.50 6.28
N GLU A 458 1.53 -9.20 6.04
CA GLU A 458 2.38 -8.71 4.95
C GLU A 458 3.84 -9.16 5.11
N VAL A 459 4.37 -9.13 6.33
CA VAL A 459 5.69 -9.68 6.64
C VAL A 459 5.73 -11.19 6.40
N ALA A 460 4.67 -11.93 6.76
CA ALA A 460 4.57 -13.37 6.51
C ALA A 460 4.62 -13.69 5.00
N VAL A 461 3.93 -12.91 4.16
CA VAL A 461 4.03 -13.03 2.69
C VAL A 461 5.46 -12.77 2.21
N LYS A 462 6.11 -11.71 2.70
CA LYS A 462 7.52 -11.42 2.35
C LYS A 462 8.47 -12.55 2.74
N ASN A 463 8.28 -13.12 3.93
CA ASN A 463 9.09 -14.25 4.40
C ASN A 463 8.85 -15.51 3.57
N ALA A 464 7.60 -15.82 3.22
CA ALA A 464 7.27 -16.93 2.32
C ALA A 464 7.91 -16.74 0.94
N GLN A 465 7.87 -15.52 0.40
CA GLN A 465 8.53 -15.18 -0.86
C GLN A 465 10.06 -15.29 -0.78
N ALA A 466 10.66 -14.82 0.31
CA ALA A 466 12.11 -14.94 0.52
C ALA A 466 12.54 -16.41 0.62
N ASN A 467 11.77 -17.24 1.32
CA ASN A 467 12.00 -18.68 1.40
C ASN A 467 11.86 -19.36 0.03
N PHE A 468 10.82 -19.01 -0.74
CA PHE A 468 10.68 -19.49 -2.12
C PHE A 468 11.89 -19.10 -2.98
N ASN A 469 12.31 -17.83 -2.92
CA ASN A 469 13.48 -17.35 -3.66
C ASN A 469 14.78 -18.05 -3.25
N GLN A 470 14.91 -18.44 -1.98
CA GLN A 470 16.05 -19.23 -1.50
C GLN A 470 16.02 -20.67 -2.03
N ILE A 471 14.84 -21.27 -2.16
CA ILE A 471 14.68 -22.62 -2.70
C ILE A 471 15.00 -22.65 -4.21
N ILE A 472 14.55 -21.67 -4.97
CA ILE A 472 14.81 -21.61 -6.43
C ILE A 472 16.14 -20.95 -6.79
N ALA A 473 16.95 -20.57 -5.80
CA ALA A 473 18.23 -19.91 -6.06
C ALA A 473 19.18 -20.90 -6.75
N ASP A 474 19.82 -20.45 -7.83
CA ASP A 474 20.81 -21.25 -8.52
C ASP A 474 21.97 -21.63 -7.57
N PRO A 475 22.54 -22.83 -7.71
CA PRO A 475 23.70 -23.24 -6.93
C PRO A 475 24.84 -22.23 -7.06
N ARG A 476 25.49 -21.90 -5.95
CA ARG A 476 26.51 -20.85 -5.95
C ARG A 476 27.69 -21.30 -6.81
N ALA A 477 28.22 -20.39 -7.63
CA ALA A 477 29.36 -20.66 -8.49
C ALA A 477 30.60 -21.18 -7.71
N VAL A 478 30.75 -20.83 -6.43
CA VAL A 478 31.83 -21.36 -5.57
C VAL A 478 31.64 -22.84 -5.24
N ASP A 479 30.40 -23.26 -4.96
CA ASP A 479 30.07 -24.65 -4.63
C ASP A 479 30.24 -25.52 -5.88
N LEU A 480 29.74 -25.04 -7.03
CA LEU A 480 29.91 -25.71 -8.32
C LEU A 480 31.39 -25.82 -8.70
N ARG A 481 32.19 -24.75 -8.57
CA ARG A 481 33.63 -24.80 -8.86
C ARG A 481 34.37 -25.74 -7.92
N SER A 482 34.00 -25.79 -6.64
CA SER A 482 34.59 -26.73 -5.68
C SER A 482 34.29 -28.17 -6.08
N LEU A 483 33.05 -28.49 -6.44
CA LEU A 483 32.66 -29.82 -6.91
C LEU A 483 33.32 -30.17 -8.25
N GLN A 484 33.38 -29.24 -9.19
CA GLN A 484 34.11 -29.40 -10.46
C GLN A 484 35.60 -29.65 -10.24
N ALA A 485 36.23 -28.94 -9.30
CA ALA A 485 37.62 -29.18 -8.92
C ALA A 485 37.81 -30.57 -8.29
N ASN A 486 36.87 -31.02 -7.47
CA ASN A 486 36.89 -32.39 -6.94
C ASN A 486 36.71 -33.44 -8.04
N VAL A 487 35.84 -33.22 -9.02
CA VAL A 487 35.70 -34.08 -10.21
C VAL A 487 37.01 -34.11 -10.99
N SER A 488 37.60 -32.94 -11.30
CA SER A 488 38.86 -32.85 -12.05
C SER A 488 40.04 -33.48 -11.30
N LYS A 489 40.10 -33.33 -9.99
CA LYS A 489 41.08 -34.00 -9.12
C LYS A 489 40.89 -35.51 -9.16
N ALA A 490 39.67 -35.99 -8.94
CA ALA A 490 39.36 -37.43 -8.98
C ALA A 490 39.63 -38.02 -10.37
N GLN A 491 39.38 -37.27 -11.44
CA GLN A 491 39.71 -37.67 -12.82
C GLN A 491 41.22 -37.81 -12.99
N SER A 492 41.99 -36.81 -12.54
CA SER A 492 43.46 -36.86 -12.61
C SER A 492 44.03 -38.03 -11.79
N GLU A 493 43.45 -38.31 -10.62
CA GLU A 493 43.83 -39.46 -9.79
C GLU A 493 43.49 -40.79 -10.47
N ALA A 494 42.32 -40.90 -11.11
CA ALA A 494 41.92 -42.08 -11.86
C ALA A 494 42.77 -42.28 -13.13
N GLU A 495 43.07 -41.21 -13.85
CA GLU A 495 43.98 -41.23 -15.01
C GLU A 495 45.38 -41.67 -14.59
N ASN A 496 45.92 -41.13 -13.50
CA ASN A 496 47.21 -41.52 -12.98
C ASN A 496 47.22 -42.99 -12.49
N ALA A 497 46.19 -43.43 -11.78
CA ALA A 497 46.06 -44.82 -11.35
C ALA A 497 45.96 -45.78 -12.55
N ASN A 498 45.21 -45.39 -13.59
CA ASN A 498 45.10 -46.16 -14.82
C ASN A 498 46.42 -46.16 -15.60
N TYR A 499 47.12 -45.02 -15.66
CA TYR A 499 48.43 -44.92 -16.31
C TYR A 499 49.47 -45.84 -15.65
N ILE A 500 49.53 -45.87 -14.31
CA ILE A 500 50.41 -46.78 -13.56
C ILE A 500 50.02 -48.24 -13.82
N LEU A 501 48.72 -48.55 -13.88
CA LEU A 501 48.23 -49.89 -14.24
C LEU A 501 48.66 -50.26 -15.66
N GLU A 502 48.55 -49.37 -16.64
CA GLU A 502 48.98 -49.62 -18.02
C GLU A 502 50.49 -49.92 -18.11
N GLN A 503 51.32 -49.29 -17.27
CA GLN A 503 52.76 -49.60 -17.21
C GLN A 503 53.08 -51.00 -16.70
N THR A 504 52.13 -51.70 -16.07
CA THR A 504 52.30 -53.11 -15.67
C THR A 504 52.16 -54.09 -16.83
N TYR A 505 51.75 -53.61 -18.01
CA TYR A 505 51.64 -54.41 -19.22
C TYR A 505 52.81 -54.10 -20.17
N LEU A 506 53.57 -55.12 -20.54
CA LEU A 506 54.60 -55.01 -21.56
C LEU A 506 54.03 -55.44 -22.91
N ARG A 507 54.03 -54.50 -23.86
CA ARG A 507 53.54 -54.71 -25.22
C ARG A 507 54.65 -54.55 -26.25
N SER A 508 54.57 -55.27 -27.37
CA SER A 508 55.58 -55.17 -28.42
C SER A 508 55.53 -53.81 -29.15
N PRO A 509 56.65 -53.10 -29.33
CA PRO A 509 56.69 -51.85 -30.10
C PRO A 509 56.83 -52.08 -31.62
N ILE A 510 57.24 -53.28 -32.05
CA ILE A 510 57.52 -53.65 -33.45
C ILE A 510 56.96 -55.03 -33.80
N ASP A 511 56.96 -55.35 -35.09
CA ASP A 511 56.75 -56.72 -35.56
C ASP A 511 58.09 -57.46 -35.56
N GLY A 512 58.13 -58.72 -35.12
CA GLY A 512 59.38 -59.48 -35.08
C GLY A 512 59.25 -60.85 -34.43
N GLN A 513 60.40 -61.50 -34.22
CA GLN A 513 60.48 -62.78 -33.53
C GLN A 513 61.15 -62.62 -32.17
N VAL A 514 60.58 -63.22 -31.13
CA VAL A 514 61.18 -63.26 -29.79
C VAL A 514 62.42 -64.14 -29.86
N VAL A 515 63.60 -63.53 -29.76
CA VAL A 515 64.88 -64.24 -29.83
C VAL A 515 65.29 -64.78 -28.48
N LYS A 516 64.97 -64.05 -27.41
CA LYS A 516 65.37 -64.41 -26.07
C LYS A 516 64.42 -63.87 -25.02
N ILE A 517 64.08 -64.73 -24.06
CA ILE A 517 63.38 -64.37 -22.82
C ILE A 517 64.43 -64.36 -21.71
N ASN A 518 64.72 -63.19 -21.16
CA ASN A 518 65.77 -63.02 -20.15
C ASN A 518 65.26 -63.18 -18.71
N LYS A 519 63.94 -63.40 -18.53
CA LYS A 519 63.24 -63.39 -17.23
C LYS A 519 62.09 -64.37 -17.14
N ASP A 520 61.97 -65.03 -15.99
CA ASP A 520 60.94 -66.03 -15.71
C ASP A 520 59.75 -65.48 -14.89
N ILE A 521 58.62 -66.20 -14.96
CA ILE A 521 57.43 -65.93 -14.14
C ILE A 521 57.82 -66.01 -12.65
N GLY A 522 57.43 -64.98 -11.89
CA GLY A 522 57.70 -64.88 -10.45
C GLY A 522 58.97 -64.11 -10.08
N GLU A 523 59.80 -63.70 -11.03
CA GLU A 523 60.96 -62.84 -10.78
C GLU A 523 60.58 -61.35 -10.61
N ASN A 524 61.39 -60.62 -9.84
CA ASN A 524 61.27 -59.18 -9.68
C ASN A 524 62.07 -58.43 -10.76
N ILE A 525 61.40 -57.48 -11.42
CA ILE A 525 62.01 -56.62 -12.44
C ILE A 525 62.43 -55.30 -11.83
N THR A 526 63.71 -54.96 -12.02
CA THR A 526 64.33 -53.68 -11.62
C THR A 526 65.10 -53.12 -12.82
N SER A 527 64.39 -52.51 -13.77
CA SER A 527 65.00 -51.90 -14.97
C SER A 527 65.95 -52.83 -15.75
N ALA A 528 65.60 -54.11 -15.87
CA ALA A 528 66.35 -55.10 -16.63
C ALA A 528 65.61 -55.47 -17.92
N GLU A 529 66.37 -55.73 -18.98
CA GLU A 529 65.86 -56.27 -20.25
C GLU A 529 65.11 -57.58 -19.98
N VAL A 530 63.85 -57.63 -20.39
CA VAL A 530 62.98 -58.79 -20.18
C VAL A 530 62.96 -59.65 -21.44
N PHE A 531 62.97 -59.02 -22.62
CA PHE A 531 62.92 -59.71 -23.91
C PHE A 531 63.76 -59.01 -24.98
N THR A 532 64.19 -59.79 -25.96
CA THR A 532 64.89 -59.31 -27.16
C THR A 532 64.13 -59.72 -28.41
N VAL A 533 63.94 -58.78 -29.34
CA VAL A 533 63.25 -58.99 -30.63
C VAL A 533 64.18 -58.61 -31.78
N VAL A 534 64.29 -59.48 -32.80
CA VAL A 534 65.14 -59.28 -34.00
C VAL A 534 64.31 -59.37 -35.28
N ASN A 535 64.72 -58.60 -36.28
CA ASN A 535 64.24 -58.69 -37.66
C ASN A 535 65.30 -59.38 -38.54
N SER A 536 65.05 -60.60 -39.01
CA SER A 536 66.04 -61.47 -39.65
C SER A 536 66.02 -61.49 -41.19
N GLU A 537 65.35 -60.53 -41.85
CA GLU A 537 65.03 -60.63 -43.29
C GLU A 537 65.86 -59.72 -44.25
N SER A 538 66.99 -59.12 -43.86
CA SER A 538 67.78 -58.23 -44.76
C SER A 538 69.32 -58.40 -44.70
N VAL A 539 69.98 -58.51 -45.88
CA VAL A 539 71.47 -58.61 -46.08
C VAL A 539 71.95 -57.44 -46.94
N LEU A 540 73.09 -56.83 -46.60
CA LEU A 540 73.69 -55.68 -47.29
C LEU A 540 75.09 -56.02 -47.85
N ILE A 541 75.54 -55.32 -48.90
CA ILE A 541 76.91 -55.41 -49.44
C ILE A 541 77.69 -54.15 -49.05
N LYS A 542 78.82 -54.34 -48.39
CA LYS A 542 79.78 -53.32 -47.96
C LYS A 542 80.95 -53.24 -48.95
N ALA A 543 81.10 -52.11 -49.62
CA ALA A 543 82.18 -51.83 -50.57
C ALA A 543 83.06 -50.68 -50.07
N ASN A 544 84.37 -50.77 -50.31
CA ASN A 544 85.31 -49.71 -49.99
C ASN A 544 85.67 -48.96 -51.28
N VAL A 545 85.14 -47.75 -51.46
CA VAL A 545 85.35 -46.94 -52.68
C VAL A 545 86.46 -45.92 -52.43
N SER A 546 87.42 -45.79 -53.35
CA SER A 546 88.56 -44.87 -53.22
C SER A 546 88.15 -43.39 -53.25
N GLU A 547 88.92 -42.52 -52.59
CA GLU A 547 88.75 -41.06 -52.57
C GLU A 547 88.58 -40.44 -53.97
N THR A 548 89.26 -40.96 -55.00
CA THR A 548 89.16 -40.43 -56.37
C THR A 548 87.80 -40.69 -57.04
N ASP A 549 87.06 -41.71 -56.60
CA ASP A 549 85.81 -42.13 -57.23
C ASP A 549 84.57 -41.91 -56.36
N ILE A 550 84.72 -41.79 -55.03
CA ILE A 550 83.59 -41.60 -54.11
C ILE A 550 82.79 -40.32 -54.44
N GLY A 551 83.44 -39.28 -54.96
CA GLY A 551 82.78 -38.03 -55.36
C GLY A 551 81.77 -38.19 -56.50
N LYS A 552 81.81 -39.32 -57.23
CA LYS A 552 80.89 -39.64 -58.32
C LYS A 552 79.65 -40.42 -57.83
N ILE A 553 79.74 -41.11 -56.69
CA ILE A 553 78.67 -41.97 -56.17
C ILE A 553 77.68 -41.18 -55.31
N LYS A 554 76.39 -41.40 -55.53
CA LYS A 554 75.29 -40.83 -54.74
C LYS A 554 74.38 -41.92 -54.16
N LEU A 555 73.63 -41.53 -53.13
CA LEU A 555 72.57 -42.37 -52.58
C LEU A 555 71.55 -42.70 -53.69
N ASN A 556 71.16 -43.96 -53.79
CA ASN A 556 70.30 -44.56 -54.82
C ASN A 556 70.92 -44.76 -56.20
N ASP A 557 72.23 -44.57 -56.38
CA ASP A 557 72.89 -44.99 -57.63
C ASP A 557 72.70 -46.49 -57.85
N LYS A 558 72.47 -46.86 -59.12
CA LYS A 558 72.24 -48.25 -59.52
C LYS A 558 73.58 -48.98 -59.61
N ALA A 559 73.68 -50.12 -58.93
CA ALA A 559 74.85 -50.97 -58.95
C ALA A 559 74.49 -52.32 -59.57
N ILE A 560 75.33 -52.75 -60.50
CA ILE A 560 75.33 -54.12 -61.03
C ILE A 560 76.42 -54.88 -60.29
N MET A 561 76.09 -56.06 -59.80
CA MET A 561 76.94 -56.83 -58.90
C MET A 561 77.12 -58.24 -59.43
N THR A 562 78.35 -58.69 -59.51
CA THR A 562 78.68 -60.09 -59.83
C THR A 562 79.49 -60.67 -58.68
N PHE A 563 79.36 -61.97 -58.42
CA PHE A 563 80.09 -62.64 -57.35
C PHE A 563 81.01 -63.68 -57.97
N ASP A 564 82.25 -63.74 -57.51
CA ASP A 564 83.23 -64.75 -57.99
C ASP A 564 82.76 -66.19 -57.73
N ALA A 565 81.85 -66.38 -56.76
CA ALA A 565 81.26 -67.67 -56.42
C ALA A 565 80.18 -68.13 -57.41
N PHE A 566 79.78 -67.30 -58.38
CA PHE A 566 78.75 -67.58 -59.38
C PHE A 566 79.32 -67.49 -60.82
N ASP A 567 78.64 -68.06 -61.81
CA ASP A 567 79.09 -68.06 -63.21
C ASP A 567 79.19 -66.61 -63.75
N PHE A 568 80.21 -66.32 -64.58
CA PHE A 568 80.56 -64.98 -65.08
C PHE A 568 79.43 -64.21 -65.82
N ASN A 569 78.28 -64.83 -66.09
CA ASN A 569 77.16 -64.21 -66.80
C ASN A 569 75.94 -63.87 -65.90
N GLU A 570 76.01 -64.06 -64.57
CA GLU A 570 74.90 -63.75 -63.65
C GLU A 570 75.13 -62.41 -62.93
N GLU A 571 74.28 -61.42 -63.24
CA GLU A 571 74.32 -60.06 -62.70
C GLU A 571 73.18 -59.83 -61.70
N PHE A 572 73.48 -59.22 -60.55
CA PHE A 572 72.53 -58.84 -59.50
C PHE A 572 72.37 -57.33 -59.44
N GLU A 573 71.13 -56.85 -59.37
CA GLU A 573 70.82 -55.42 -59.26
C GLU A 573 70.74 -54.98 -57.80
N GLY A 574 71.37 -53.85 -57.50
CA GLY A 574 71.33 -53.23 -56.18
C GLY A 574 71.33 -51.70 -56.26
N THR A 575 71.05 -51.08 -55.12
CA THR A 575 71.07 -49.63 -54.94
C THR A 575 71.90 -49.23 -53.74
N VAL A 576 72.63 -48.12 -53.88
CA VAL A 576 73.41 -47.54 -52.78
C VAL A 576 72.45 -47.01 -51.70
N VAL A 577 72.42 -47.64 -50.53
CA VAL A 577 71.55 -47.25 -49.40
C VAL A 577 72.29 -46.47 -48.31
N GLN A 578 73.62 -46.50 -48.34
CA GLN A 578 74.42 -45.72 -47.41
C GLN A 578 75.80 -45.42 -48.01
N VAL A 579 76.24 -44.17 -47.87
CA VAL A 579 77.65 -43.80 -48.05
C VAL A 579 78.12 -43.25 -46.70
N ALA A 580 79.07 -43.92 -46.06
CA ALA A 580 79.57 -43.51 -44.76
C ALA A 580 80.37 -42.21 -44.91
N PRO A 581 80.13 -41.19 -44.06
CA PRO A 581 80.88 -39.94 -44.11
C PRO A 581 82.31 -40.06 -43.57
N ALA A 582 82.64 -41.14 -42.86
CA ALA A 582 83.94 -41.35 -42.24
C ALA A 582 84.90 -42.09 -43.19
N GLU A 583 86.16 -41.62 -43.25
CA GLU A 583 87.24 -42.25 -44.01
C GLU A 583 87.69 -43.58 -43.39
N THR A 584 88.13 -44.51 -44.23
CA THR A 584 88.77 -45.78 -43.86
C THR A 584 90.09 -45.90 -44.63
N VAL A 585 91.23 -45.95 -43.92
CA VAL A 585 92.57 -46.05 -44.54
C VAL A 585 92.97 -47.53 -44.65
N ILE A 586 93.24 -48.00 -45.87
CA ILE A 586 93.71 -49.36 -46.15
C ILE A 586 95.03 -49.26 -46.92
N GLU A 587 96.12 -49.78 -46.35
CA GLU A 587 97.49 -49.75 -46.93
C GLU A 587 97.96 -48.36 -47.41
N GLY A 588 97.54 -47.31 -46.70
CA GLY A 588 97.92 -45.92 -47.01
C GLY A 588 97.06 -45.22 -48.06
N VAL A 589 96.00 -45.87 -48.56
CA VAL A 589 95.01 -45.30 -49.48
C VAL A 589 93.68 -45.07 -48.76
N ILE A 590 93.04 -43.93 -49.00
CA ILE A 590 91.76 -43.54 -48.39
C ILE A 590 90.60 -44.18 -49.15
N TYR A 591 89.72 -44.84 -48.40
CA TYR A 591 88.46 -45.42 -48.87
C TYR A 591 87.27 -44.89 -48.06
N TYR A 592 86.09 -44.91 -48.65
CA TYR A 592 84.81 -44.63 -47.98
C TYR A 592 83.91 -45.86 -48.08
N GLU A 593 83.34 -46.25 -46.94
CA GLU A 593 82.45 -47.39 -46.85
C GLU A 593 81.10 -47.06 -47.51
N THR A 594 80.73 -47.83 -48.52
CA THR A 594 79.45 -47.71 -49.23
C THR A 594 78.66 -49.00 -49.04
N LYS A 595 77.43 -48.90 -48.55
CA LYS A 595 76.52 -50.06 -48.43
C LYS A 595 75.50 -50.06 -49.57
N ILE A 596 75.38 -51.21 -50.21
CA ILE A 596 74.45 -51.49 -51.30
C ILE A 596 73.42 -52.50 -50.79
N SER A 597 72.15 -52.21 -51.01
CA SER A 597 71.05 -53.15 -50.76
C SER A 597 70.63 -53.83 -52.05
N PHE A 598 70.19 -55.08 -51.96
CA PHE A 598 69.59 -55.78 -53.08
C PHE A 598 68.23 -55.14 -53.39
N GLU A 599 68.02 -54.77 -54.66
CA GLU A 599 66.73 -54.22 -55.07
C GLU A 599 65.63 -55.30 -55.08
N ASN A 600 66.03 -56.55 -55.35
CA ASN A 600 65.16 -57.72 -55.28
C ASN A 600 65.87 -58.86 -54.54
N LYS A 601 65.11 -59.66 -53.78
CA LYS A 601 65.65 -60.83 -53.09
C LYS A 601 66.36 -61.75 -54.10
N PRO A 602 67.67 -62.02 -53.94
CA PRO A 602 68.39 -62.87 -54.88
C PRO A 602 67.78 -64.28 -54.88
N ASN A 603 67.62 -64.88 -56.08
CA ASN A 603 67.07 -66.24 -56.25
C ASN A 603 67.99 -67.34 -55.69
N ARG A 604 69.20 -66.99 -55.28
CA ARG A 604 70.15 -67.84 -54.56
C ARG A 604 70.55 -67.22 -53.23
N GLU A 605 70.84 -68.08 -52.26
CA GLU A 605 71.25 -67.69 -50.93
C GLU A 605 72.65 -67.06 -50.96
N VAL A 606 72.71 -65.74 -50.86
CA VAL A 606 73.96 -64.98 -50.70
C VAL A 606 74.34 -65.03 -49.22
N LYS A 607 75.51 -65.61 -48.91
CA LYS A 607 76.00 -65.70 -47.53
C LYS A 607 76.83 -64.48 -47.16
N THR A 608 76.86 -64.15 -45.86
CA THR A 608 77.74 -63.12 -45.31
C THR A 608 79.22 -63.47 -45.55
N GLY A 609 80.02 -62.46 -45.94
CA GLY A 609 81.44 -62.60 -46.26
C GLY A 609 81.83 -62.96 -47.70
N MET A 610 80.88 -63.10 -48.64
CA MET A 610 81.18 -63.33 -50.07
C MET A 610 81.81 -62.10 -50.73
N THR A 611 82.74 -62.27 -51.68
CA THR A 611 83.31 -61.17 -52.46
C THR A 611 82.43 -60.85 -53.66
N ALA A 612 82.06 -59.57 -53.81
CA ALA A 612 81.26 -59.05 -54.91
C ALA A 612 82.07 -58.03 -55.72
N ASN A 613 82.11 -58.20 -57.04
CA ASN A 613 82.55 -57.17 -57.97
C ASN A 613 81.34 -56.28 -58.28
N LEU A 614 81.51 -54.98 -58.09
CA LEU A 614 80.44 -54.01 -58.21
C LEU A 614 80.79 -53.05 -59.33
N LYS A 615 79.81 -52.79 -60.19
CA LYS A 615 79.85 -51.75 -61.21
C LYS A 615 78.72 -50.77 -60.92
N ILE A 616 79.07 -49.64 -60.33
CA ILE A 616 78.14 -48.60 -59.90
C ILE A 616 77.99 -47.59 -61.04
N ASN A 617 76.77 -47.44 -61.52
CA ASN A 617 76.43 -46.46 -62.56
C ASN A 617 76.22 -45.11 -61.88
N THR A 618 77.21 -44.23 -62.01
CA THR A 618 77.27 -42.93 -61.30
C THR A 618 76.68 -41.78 -62.12
N ALA A 619 76.68 -41.90 -63.45
CA ALA A 619 75.95 -41.01 -64.33
C ALA A 619 75.57 -41.69 -65.65
N PHE A 620 74.40 -41.34 -66.18
CA PHE A 620 73.93 -41.77 -67.49
C PHE A 620 73.26 -40.59 -68.19
N LYS A 621 73.61 -40.34 -69.45
CA LYS A 621 72.93 -39.39 -70.33
C LYS A 621 72.66 -40.02 -71.69
N GLU A 622 71.38 -40.06 -72.05
CA GLU A 622 70.89 -40.65 -73.29
C GLU A 622 70.93 -39.62 -74.44
N GLY A 623 71.36 -40.05 -75.63
CA GLY A 623 71.21 -39.29 -76.88
C GLY A 623 71.93 -37.94 -76.94
N VAL A 624 73.08 -37.78 -76.28
CA VAL A 624 73.85 -36.52 -76.27
C VAL A 624 74.87 -36.45 -77.39
N LEU A 625 75.12 -35.23 -77.90
CA LEU A 625 76.21 -34.98 -78.84
C LEU A 625 77.52 -35.37 -78.17
N ALA A 626 78.20 -36.35 -78.72
CA ALA A 626 79.35 -36.94 -78.08
C ALA A 626 80.50 -37.03 -79.06
N VAL A 627 81.70 -36.79 -78.55
CA VAL A 627 82.93 -36.94 -79.31
C VAL A 627 83.83 -37.96 -78.61
N PRO A 628 84.62 -38.74 -79.36
CA PRO A 628 85.57 -39.66 -78.75
C PRO A 628 86.50 -38.90 -77.79
N LEU A 629 86.75 -39.42 -76.59
CA LEU A 629 87.61 -38.76 -75.58
C LEU A 629 88.95 -38.30 -76.17
N ARG A 630 89.52 -39.11 -77.07
CA ARG A 630 90.78 -38.84 -77.79
C ARG A 630 90.76 -37.64 -78.74
N ALA A 631 89.58 -37.17 -79.17
CA ALA A 631 89.44 -36.05 -80.09
C ALA A 631 89.56 -34.69 -79.39
N ILE A 632 89.43 -34.69 -78.07
CA ILE A 632 89.43 -33.51 -77.23
C ILE A 632 90.86 -33.16 -76.86
N LYS A 633 91.24 -31.91 -77.10
CA LYS A 633 92.51 -31.36 -76.67
C LYS A 633 92.28 -30.29 -75.62
N TYR A 634 93.18 -30.28 -74.65
CA TYR A 634 93.17 -29.32 -73.54
C TYR A 634 94.41 -28.42 -73.70
N ASP A 635 94.19 -27.12 -73.87
CA ASP A 635 95.22 -26.08 -73.69
C ASP A 635 94.84 -25.26 -72.46
N LYS A 636 95.82 -24.61 -71.81
CA LYS A 636 95.75 -24.13 -70.41
C LYS A 636 94.45 -23.40 -70.01
N ASP A 637 93.79 -22.71 -70.94
CA ASP A 637 92.56 -21.96 -70.69
C ASP A 637 91.37 -22.36 -71.58
N LYS A 638 91.48 -23.40 -72.42
CA LYS A 638 90.40 -23.81 -73.34
C LYS A 638 90.39 -25.30 -73.68
N THR A 639 89.20 -25.88 -73.72
CA THR A 639 88.94 -27.23 -74.26
C THR A 639 88.50 -27.08 -75.71
N TYR A 640 89.15 -27.78 -76.64
CA TYR A 640 88.86 -27.61 -78.06
C TYR A 640 89.02 -28.93 -78.82
N VAL A 641 88.39 -28.97 -80.00
CA VAL A 641 88.63 -29.99 -81.02
C VAL A 641 89.23 -29.34 -82.26
N LEU A 642 89.93 -30.12 -83.07
CA LEU A 642 90.45 -29.66 -84.35
C LEU A 642 89.44 -29.97 -85.46
N ILE A 643 89.18 -29.00 -86.33
CA ILE A 643 88.32 -29.12 -87.51
C ILE A 643 89.07 -28.64 -88.76
N LEU A 644 88.62 -29.04 -89.94
CA LEU A 644 89.16 -28.52 -91.20
C LEU A 644 88.30 -27.35 -91.70
N LYS A 645 88.87 -26.14 -91.83
CA LYS A 645 88.19 -24.96 -92.41
C LYS A 645 89.02 -24.38 -93.55
N ASP A 646 88.43 -24.27 -94.74
CA ASP A 646 89.08 -23.79 -95.97
C ASP A 646 90.40 -24.52 -96.31
N GLY A 647 90.44 -25.83 -96.05
CA GLY A 647 91.62 -26.68 -96.31
C GLY A 647 92.78 -26.51 -95.33
N LYS A 648 92.58 -25.85 -94.19
CA LYS A 648 93.56 -25.74 -93.09
C LYS A 648 92.95 -26.13 -91.74
N GLU A 649 93.78 -26.64 -90.83
CA GLU A 649 93.39 -26.93 -89.45
C GLU A 649 92.97 -25.64 -88.74
N ALA A 650 91.79 -25.68 -88.11
CA ALA A 650 91.28 -24.63 -87.24
C ALA A 650 90.86 -25.25 -85.90
N GLU A 651 91.18 -24.56 -84.82
CA GLU A 651 90.74 -24.93 -83.48
C GLU A 651 89.30 -24.47 -83.28
N ARG A 652 88.44 -25.37 -82.79
CA ARG A 652 87.09 -25.03 -82.36
C ARG A 652 86.95 -25.34 -80.87
N GLU A 653 86.77 -24.28 -80.10
CA GLU A 653 86.50 -24.37 -78.69
C GLU A 653 85.16 -25.07 -78.44
N ILE A 654 85.14 -26.00 -77.49
CA ILE A 654 83.97 -26.77 -77.09
C ILE A 654 83.79 -26.72 -75.59
N ILE A 655 82.52 -26.75 -75.15
CA ILE A 655 82.19 -26.94 -73.74
C ILE A 655 81.77 -28.40 -73.57
N THR A 656 82.50 -29.13 -72.73
CA THR A 656 82.24 -30.54 -72.45
C THR A 656 81.31 -30.72 -71.25
N GLY A 657 80.51 -31.78 -71.28
CA GLY A 657 79.63 -32.20 -70.19
C GLY A 657 80.18 -33.43 -69.48
N ILE A 658 79.35 -34.45 -69.29
CA ILE A 658 79.75 -35.70 -68.63
C ILE A 658 80.84 -36.41 -69.46
N GLU A 659 81.95 -36.74 -68.81
CA GLU A 659 82.98 -37.64 -69.33
C GLU A 659 82.59 -39.08 -68.97
N GLY A 660 82.14 -39.85 -69.96
CA GLY A 660 81.88 -41.27 -69.79
C GLY A 660 83.05 -42.14 -70.22
N ASP A 661 82.84 -43.45 -70.22
CA ASP A 661 83.92 -44.43 -70.32
C ASP A 661 84.74 -44.37 -71.64
N GLN A 662 84.13 -43.91 -72.76
CA GLN A 662 84.81 -43.83 -74.09
C GLN A 662 84.58 -42.51 -74.83
N TYR A 663 83.55 -41.77 -74.46
CA TYR A 663 83.10 -40.56 -75.14
C TYR A 663 82.81 -39.48 -74.10
N VAL A 664 82.99 -38.23 -74.52
CA VAL A 664 82.64 -37.07 -73.71
C VAL A 664 81.49 -36.34 -74.38
N GLU A 665 80.55 -35.92 -73.56
CA GLU A 665 79.46 -35.06 -73.98
C GLU A 665 80.01 -33.71 -74.43
N VAL A 666 79.55 -33.22 -75.57
CA VAL A 666 79.76 -31.85 -76.02
C VAL A 666 78.46 -31.08 -75.84
N VAL A 667 78.45 -30.18 -74.87
CA VAL A 667 77.30 -29.34 -74.53
C VAL A 667 77.14 -28.21 -75.52
N SER A 668 78.25 -27.64 -76.01
CA SER A 668 78.21 -26.60 -77.05
C SER A 668 79.54 -26.52 -77.82
N GLY A 669 79.48 -25.92 -79.01
CA GLY A 669 80.63 -25.68 -79.88
C GLY A 669 80.75 -26.64 -81.06
N LEU A 670 79.88 -27.66 -81.18
CA LEU A 670 79.81 -28.54 -82.36
C LEU A 670 78.36 -28.81 -82.74
N GLU A 671 78.13 -29.04 -84.03
CA GLU A 671 76.83 -29.45 -84.57
C GLU A 671 76.83 -30.93 -84.97
N GLU A 672 75.65 -31.56 -84.93
CA GLU A 672 75.48 -32.96 -85.31
C GLU A 672 75.87 -33.18 -86.78
N GLY A 673 76.74 -34.16 -87.03
CA GLY A 673 77.27 -34.50 -88.35
C GLY A 673 78.54 -33.76 -88.76
N GLU A 674 79.04 -32.81 -87.96
CA GLU A 674 80.34 -32.17 -88.22
C GLU A 674 81.49 -33.20 -88.13
N GLU A 675 82.48 -33.04 -89.00
CA GLU A 675 83.68 -33.88 -89.01
C GLU A 675 84.79 -33.22 -88.19
N ILE A 676 85.15 -33.86 -87.07
CA ILE A 676 86.23 -33.44 -86.19
C ILE A 676 87.45 -34.34 -86.40
N ILE A 677 88.63 -33.76 -86.32
CA ILE A 677 89.88 -34.48 -86.46
C ILE A 677 90.15 -35.23 -85.15
N THR A 678 90.19 -36.56 -85.24
CA THR A 678 90.57 -37.41 -84.11
C THR A 678 92.04 -37.80 -84.13
N PHE A 679 92.68 -37.68 -85.31
CA PHE A 679 94.09 -38.00 -85.51
C PHE A 679 94.68 -37.22 -86.71
N VAL A 680 95.87 -36.67 -86.55
CA VAL A 680 96.69 -36.05 -87.63
C VAL A 680 97.94 -36.90 -87.78
N GLU A 681 98.22 -37.44 -88.97
CA GLU A 681 99.41 -38.27 -89.23
C GLU A 681 100.61 -37.38 -89.60
N THR A 682 101.45 -37.06 -88.62
CA THR A 682 102.68 -36.27 -88.83
C THR A 682 103.82 -37.18 -89.32
N GLU A 683 104.22 -37.06 -90.59
CA GLU A 683 105.42 -37.73 -91.16
C GLU A 683 106.69 -37.23 -90.44
N TYR A 684 107.28 -38.05 -89.57
CA TYR A 684 108.64 -37.83 -89.07
C TYR A 684 109.62 -38.14 -90.22
N LYS A 685 110.25 -37.10 -90.79
CA LYS A 685 111.58 -37.28 -91.37
C LYS A 685 112.55 -37.54 -90.22
N LEU A 686 113.26 -38.67 -90.26
CA LEU A 686 114.42 -38.96 -89.42
C LEU A 686 115.43 -37.81 -89.42
#